data_AF-A0A965CHF3-F1
#
_entry.id   AF-A0A965CHF3-F1
#
_cell.length_a   1.000
_cell.length_b   1.000
_cell.length_c   1.000
_cell.angle_alpha   90.00
_cell.angle_beta   90.00
_cell.angle_gamma   90.00
#
_symmetry.space_group_name_H-M   'P 1'
#
loop_
_entity.id
_entity.type
_entity.pdbx_description
1 polymer ?
#
loop_
_entity_poly.entity_id
_entity_poly.type
_entity_poly.pdbx_seq_one_letter_code
_entity_poly.pdbx_strand_id
1 'polypeptide(L)'
;MSTLFRHFALMLGSALLAAGTLSSSHADQTSPASIIRPLPYPFHHVVSFSDDTDELKPWHEMALHRVFNEEMGLPISDAIWPHGSDRLSTFFLGPNVLNRAPSGVDDQPTFALLLREWHRGNIDQFHGWNEDSTYQLRNDLSPALKLSSSSVVLPISETDPAIVDEQRQNIRIYFSGEIPGDLTILLRDSLGQSLILNEGDIQKALSVQVRASGTDRFADFLIPRKAKSPQTLALNLGRLSAIEFKAPSCADGCALTITKIIRDDFSRQTVLGEAPDLAKWNIRPTLLTSHGGNTLNQDFGVAGRVLEVPRTPGTLFANASVVVRREPQATNQTSHAYHADILKSLGVDGVWAYFPEHKSDYFGPLSINAGDPPRSMTSSFEGFYNIPRTNTGEFDRSSPEAFAKDVEKLLPFLSYNERLDLYCGVNCDSAQGDALAMLIATSVEKITHGETVEHFWYTHFGSRGSKYDHTIEEPLTPVTKKWLTKLVNLVYNFDGTVPERQRVWSPPASTWVRYQMMQSHIAEHLHVSADGNVFRIDPWTDPVTGRTVPDPRAGSRDLHGLTLYVTDPTKARVFIGDREFTTFTRNKADSNGRASITLVDDHAPTALIDRVSLRDKGTVNEESGAIIEGTLANTNGAPLGVMSLTADQTGNAELIFQPSGLALWNTSHIAFQIRKLASAAGRFSSTGAVEIDFLMKNGDTISINEATSPNSAFLPSSQWSIAPLSTDGQWRNETLSTTELDWPDHYFGKQTNRRPPLPIGQVRAIRIALSDAAPNTRLEIANLRALRADPNGEADDGSHVLFGRVTENGRKGLAGIKIKAATQKQGTLKAVTDQDGYFTIPNIADGEIISLKAQIDGRLCAPERGRRIEVLKNEAELDIRSDLCHQMVSSTETLLDQNVVE
;
A
#
# COMPACT_ATOMS: atom_id res chain seq x y z
N MET A 1 35.56 -77.85 18.35
CA MET A 1 35.82 -78.86 17.32
C MET A 1 34.63 -78.83 16.38
N SER A 2 34.74 -78.04 15.30
CA SER A 2 35.12 -78.47 13.94
C SER A 2 33.84 -78.59 13.10
N THR A 3 33.48 -77.57 12.30
CA THR A 3 33.77 -77.48 10.83
C THR A 3 33.14 -78.68 10.10
N LEU A 4 32.37 -78.60 9.01
CA LEU A 4 32.10 -77.65 7.92
C LEU A 4 31.37 -78.52 6.83
N PHE A 5 30.97 -77.92 5.70
CA PHE A 5 30.61 -78.55 4.39
C PHE A 5 29.21 -79.16 4.24
N ARG A 6 28.50 -79.02 3.10
CA ARG A 6 28.46 -78.05 1.97
C ARG A 6 27.20 -78.43 1.18
N HIS A 7 26.43 -77.42 0.79
CA HIS A 7 25.72 -77.23 -0.49
C HIS A 7 25.11 -78.45 -1.22
N PHE A 8 23.78 -78.54 -1.26
CA PHE A 8 22.91 -78.53 -2.46
C PHE A 8 21.48 -78.98 -2.08
N ALA A 9 20.49 -78.09 -2.14
CA ALA A 9 19.08 -78.37 -2.42
C ALA A 9 18.26 -77.08 -2.24
N LEU A 10 17.78 -76.49 -3.34
CA LEU A 10 16.84 -75.37 -3.31
C LEU A 10 15.75 -75.66 -4.34
N MET A 11 14.69 -76.32 -3.89
CA MET A 11 13.43 -76.52 -4.59
C MET A 11 12.36 -76.90 -3.55
N LEU A 12 11.23 -76.21 -3.61
CA LEU A 12 9.99 -76.35 -2.84
C LEU A 12 9.98 -75.88 -1.38
N GLY A 13 9.51 -74.64 -1.20
CA GLY A 13 8.90 -74.19 0.05
C GLY A 13 8.23 -72.82 -0.12
N SER A 14 6.91 -72.79 0.04
CA SER A 14 6.09 -71.62 0.37
C SER A 14 5.57 -70.74 -0.77
N ALA A 15 4.49 -71.22 -1.41
CA ALA A 15 3.43 -70.37 -1.95
C ALA A 15 2.37 -70.16 -0.85
N LEU A 16 2.40 -69.01 -0.17
CA LEU A 16 1.29 -68.38 0.59
C LEU A 16 1.89 -67.27 1.48
N LEU A 17 1.87 -66.02 0.99
CA LEU A 17 1.86 -64.73 1.71
C LEU A 17 2.41 -63.63 0.77
N ALA A 18 1.60 -63.26 -0.22
CA ALA A 18 1.77 -62.03 -0.99
C ALA A 18 0.43 -61.27 -0.98
N ALA A 19 0.09 -60.75 0.20
CA ALA A 19 -0.93 -59.73 0.40
C ALA A 19 -0.50 -58.88 1.61
N GLY A 20 0.73 -58.36 1.53
CA GLY A 20 1.18 -57.27 2.39
C GLY A 20 0.67 -55.98 1.80
N THR A 21 -0.34 -55.42 2.45
CA THR A 21 -0.94 -54.12 2.16
C THR A 21 0.14 -53.04 2.05
N LEU A 22 0.44 -52.63 0.81
CA LEU A 22 0.93 -51.28 0.53
C LEU A 22 -0.24 -50.33 0.82
N SER A 23 -0.47 -50.02 2.09
CA SER A 23 -1.24 -48.84 2.46
C SER A 23 -0.35 -47.63 2.19
N SER A 24 -0.22 -47.27 0.92
CA SER A 24 -0.02 -45.87 0.57
C SER A 24 -1.20 -45.14 1.19
N SER A 25 -0.97 -44.44 2.29
CA SER A 25 -1.88 -43.41 2.77
C SER A 25 -2.09 -42.46 1.58
N HIS A 26 -3.16 -42.67 0.82
CA HIS A 26 -3.73 -41.63 0.00
C HIS A 26 -4.21 -40.61 1.01
N ALA A 27 -3.32 -39.67 1.36
CA ALA A 27 -3.74 -38.44 1.99
C ALA A 27 -4.88 -37.92 1.12
N ASP A 28 -6.02 -37.65 1.76
CA ASP A 28 -7.23 -37.22 1.08
C ASP A 28 -6.90 -35.96 0.26
N GLN A 29 -6.65 -36.14 -1.05
CA GLN A 29 -6.21 -35.07 -1.96
C GLN A 29 -7.33 -34.04 -2.19
N THR A 30 -8.50 -34.28 -1.60
CA THR A 30 -9.67 -33.40 -1.59
C THR A 30 -9.86 -32.65 -0.26
N SER A 31 -9.03 -32.88 0.76
CA SER A 31 -9.09 -32.09 1.99
C SER A 31 -8.59 -30.66 1.75
N PRO A 32 -9.33 -29.60 2.11
CA PRO A 32 -8.92 -28.22 1.87
C PRO A 32 -7.49 -27.90 2.36
N ALA A 33 -7.08 -28.46 3.50
CA ALA A 33 -5.75 -28.25 4.07
C ALA A 33 -4.60 -28.86 3.24
N SER A 34 -4.86 -29.87 2.40
CA SER A 34 -3.84 -30.46 1.51
C SER A 34 -3.75 -29.74 0.15
N ILE A 35 -4.75 -28.90 -0.15
CA ILE A 35 -4.91 -28.16 -1.40
C ILE A 35 -4.36 -26.74 -1.28
N ILE A 36 -4.52 -26.10 -0.12
CA ILE A 36 -3.99 -24.76 0.10
C ILE A 36 -2.48 -24.83 0.29
N ARG A 37 -1.74 -24.05 -0.50
CA ARG A 37 -0.30 -23.90 -0.32
C ARG A 37 -0.02 -22.86 0.78
N PRO A 38 0.95 -23.11 1.68
CA PRO A 38 1.32 -22.16 2.73
C PRO A 38 1.77 -20.78 2.23
N LEU A 39 2.56 -20.75 1.15
CA LEU A 39 3.11 -19.52 0.57
C LEU A 39 2.68 -19.36 -0.90
N PRO A 40 2.57 -18.12 -1.41
CA PRO A 40 2.14 -17.86 -2.77
C PRO A 40 3.08 -18.38 -3.84
N TYR A 41 2.53 -18.74 -5.01
CA TYR A 41 3.31 -19.23 -6.17
C TYR A 41 4.20 -20.41 -5.76
N PRO A 42 5.20 -20.88 -6.55
CA PRO A 42 6.15 -21.84 -6.06
C PRO A 42 7.23 -21.18 -5.17
N PHE A 43 6.91 -20.10 -4.44
CA PHE A 43 7.84 -19.51 -3.48
C PHE A 43 7.94 -20.35 -2.21
N HIS A 44 9.10 -20.23 -1.57
CA HIS A 44 9.43 -20.92 -0.32
C HIS A 44 9.70 -19.95 0.83
N HIS A 45 9.77 -18.65 0.55
CA HIS A 45 10.16 -17.62 1.52
C HIS A 45 9.32 -16.37 1.34
N VAL A 46 9.18 -15.60 2.42
CA VAL A 46 8.61 -14.26 2.38
C VAL A 46 9.58 -13.27 3.01
N VAL A 47 9.79 -12.15 2.32
CA VAL A 47 10.51 -10.99 2.84
C VAL A 47 9.71 -9.74 2.50
N SER A 48 9.02 -9.19 3.49
CA SER A 48 8.25 -7.95 3.40
C SER A 48 8.81 -6.91 4.37
N PHE A 49 8.48 -5.64 4.14
CA PHE A 49 8.97 -4.50 4.91
C PHE A 49 7.80 -3.60 5.26
N SER A 50 7.81 -3.07 6.47
CA SER A 50 6.97 -1.97 6.93
C SER A 50 7.88 -0.82 7.29
N ASP A 51 7.65 0.34 6.69
CA ASP A 51 8.42 1.52 7.05
C ASP A 51 7.92 2.20 8.31
N ASP A 52 8.85 2.96 8.86
CA ASP A 52 8.74 3.87 9.95
C ASP A 52 9.19 5.25 9.47
N THR A 53 8.20 6.07 9.12
CA THR A 53 8.36 7.35 8.44
C THR A 53 8.93 8.47 9.33
N ASP A 54 9.42 8.13 10.52
CA ASP A 54 10.11 9.07 11.40
C ASP A 54 11.30 9.74 10.70
N GLU A 55 11.34 11.07 10.81
CA GLU A 55 12.34 11.93 10.15
C GLU A 55 12.37 11.81 8.60
N LEU A 56 11.49 11.01 7.99
CA LEU A 56 11.41 10.85 6.55
C LEU A 56 10.87 12.13 5.92
N LYS A 57 11.66 12.68 4.99
CA LYS A 57 11.26 13.86 4.22
C LYS A 57 10.49 13.42 2.98
N PRO A 58 9.49 14.19 2.54
CA PRO A 58 8.67 13.82 1.38
C PRO A 58 9.48 13.55 0.09
N TRP A 59 10.53 14.33 -0.19
CA TRP A 59 11.39 14.06 -1.36
C TRP A 59 12.18 12.75 -1.24
N HIS A 60 12.56 12.37 -0.02
CA HIS A 60 13.38 11.18 0.23
C HIS A 60 12.51 9.94 0.07
N GLU A 61 11.30 9.95 0.62
CA GLU A 61 10.27 8.92 0.42
C GLU A 61 10.04 8.62 -1.07
N MET A 62 9.74 9.66 -1.87
CA MET A 62 9.56 9.52 -3.32
C MET A 62 10.82 8.94 -4.00
N ALA A 63 12.01 9.42 -3.63
CA ALA A 63 13.25 8.92 -4.20
C ALA A 63 13.53 7.45 -3.83
N LEU A 64 13.21 7.03 -2.60
CA LEU A 64 13.33 5.65 -2.16
C LEU A 64 12.39 4.74 -2.97
N HIS A 65 11.13 5.12 -3.14
CA HIS A 65 10.19 4.37 -3.96
C HIS A 65 10.58 4.33 -5.44
N ARG A 66 11.16 5.40 -5.98
CA ARG A 66 11.75 5.31 -7.32
C ARG A 66 12.77 4.17 -7.38
N VAL A 67 13.65 4.05 -6.39
CA VAL A 67 14.65 2.98 -6.38
C VAL A 67 14.04 1.60 -6.14
N PHE A 68 13.21 1.44 -5.11
CA PHE A 68 12.62 0.14 -4.76
C PHE A 68 11.62 -0.34 -5.83
N ASN A 69 10.66 0.51 -6.17
CA ASN A 69 9.45 0.11 -6.87
C ASN A 69 9.60 0.27 -8.39
N GLU A 70 10.34 1.28 -8.86
CA GLU A 70 10.55 1.52 -10.29
C GLU A 70 11.87 0.93 -10.80
N GLU A 71 12.98 1.25 -10.14
CA GLU A 71 14.31 0.79 -10.56
C GLU A 71 14.51 -0.69 -10.20
N MET A 72 14.01 -1.20 -9.08
CA MET A 72 14.22 -2.61 -8.71
C MET A 72 13.00 -3.50 -8.95
N GLY A 73 11.81 -2.91 -9.07
CA GLY A 73 10.56 -3.67 -9.20
C GLY A 73 10.19 -4.47 -7.95
N LEU A 74 10.70 -4.09 -6.78
CA LEU A 74 10.25 -4.64 -5.50
C LEU A 74 9.12 -3.75 -5.00
N PRO A 75 7.88 -4.25 -4.85
CA PRO A 75 6.75 -3.42 -4.41
C PRO A 75 6.81 -3.19 -2.90
N ILE A 76 7.78 -2.41 -2.45
CA ILE A 76 7.98 -2.05 -1.04
C ILE A 76 7.06 -0.86 -0.73
N SER A 77 6.29 -0.98 0.35
CA SER A 77 5.42 0.08 0.82
C SER A 77 5.96 0.80 2.05
N ASP A 78 5.49 2.02 2.25
CA ASP A 78 5.90 2.96 3.29
C ASP A 78 4.70 3.41 4.15
N ALA A 79 4.98 4.08 5.25
CA ALA A 79 4.03 4.71 6.15
C ALA A 79 3.99 6.23 5.98
N ILE A 80 2.93 6.84 6.51
CA ILE A 80 2.85 8.28 6.72
C ILE A 80 2.25 8.60 8.08
N TRP A 81 2.43 9.84 8.50
CA TRP A 81 1.62 10.44 9.56
C TRP A 81 0.41 11.16 8.92
N PRO A 82 -0.83 10.89 9.33
CA PRO A 82 -1.95 11.75 8.94
C PRO A 82 -1.73 13.21 9.33
N HIS A 83 -1.32 13.46 10.56
CA HIS A 83 -1.13 14.79 11.15
C HIS A 83 0.31 15.00 11.62
N GLY A 84 0.85 16.20 11.41
CA GLY A 84 2.10 16.60 12.05
C GLY A 84 2.63 17.95 11.59
N SER A 85 3.94 18.04 11.45
CA SER A 85 4.67 19.25 11.08
C SER A 85 4.86 19.37 9.58
N ASP A 86 5.31 20.56 9.16
CA ASP A 86 5.63 20.88 7.77
C ASP A 86 6.94 20.26 7.26
N ARG A 87 7.64 19.49 8.10
CA ARG A 87 8.96 18.91 7.80
C ARG A 87 8.93 17.42 7.46
N LEU A 88 7.88 16.73 7.89
CA LEU A 88 7.73 15.28 7.74
C LEU A 88 6.71 14.95 6.65
N SER A 89 6.64 13.67 6.29
CA SER A 89 5.59 13.10 5.45
C SER A 89 4.24 13.08 6.18
N THR A 90 3.59 14.25 6.22
CA THR A 90 2.27 14.46 6.82
C THR A 90 1.23 15.03 5.84
N PHE A 91 -0.03 14.59 5.93
CA PHE A 91 -1.11 15.19 5.14
C PHE A 91 -1.59 16.53 5.70
N PHE A 92 -1.74 16.60 7.02
CA PHE A 92 -2.35 17.73 7.72
C PHE A 92 -1.37 18.39 8.69
N LEU A 93 -1.45 19.72 8.78
CA LEU A 93 -0.88 20.48 9.89
C LEU A 93 -1.93 20.72 10.99
N GLY A 94 -3.16 20.28 10.77
CA GLY A 94 -4.29 20.46 11.66
C GLY A 94 -5.61 20.25 10.95
N PRO A 95 -6.72 20.21 11.70
CA PRO A 95 -8.03 19.91 11.12
C PRO A 95 -8.40 20.87 9.99
N ASN A 96 -8.67 20.31 8.80
CA ASN A 96 -8.95 21.04 7.56
C ASN A 96 -7.80 21.92 7.04
N VAL A 97 -6.55 21.65 7.44
CA VAL A 97 -5.37 22.41 7.03
C VAL A 97 -4.33 21.46 6.44
N LEU A 98 -4.25 21.44 5.12
CA LEU A 98 -3.31 20.62 4.38
C LEU A 98 -1.86 21.08 4.60
N ASN A 99 -0.94 20.12 4.62
CA ASN A 99 0.50 20.38 4.57
C ASN A 99 0.91 20.84 3.16
N ARG A 100 0.84 22.15 2.95
CA ARG A 100 1.23 22.82 1.69
C ARG A 100 2.70 23.24 1.65
N ALA A 101 3.52 22.73 2.57
CA ALA A 101 4.95 22.98 2.52
C ALA A 101 5.55 22.37 1.24
N PRO A 102 6.65 22.93 0.71
CA PRO A 102 7.32 22.34 -0.44
C PRO A 102 7.80 20.92 -0.11
N SER A 103 7.38 19.95 -0.90
CA SER A 103 7.83 18.56 -0.77
C SER A 103 9.31 18.37 -1.12
N GLY A 104 9.87 19.29 -1.92
CA GLY A 104 11.19 19.14 -2.56
C GLY A 104 11.13 18.47 -3.94
N VAL A 105 9.94 18.13 -4.43
CA VAL A 105 9.73 17.43 -5.72
C VAL A 105 8.77 18.23 -6.60
N ASP A 106 9.19 18.57 -7.83
CA ASP A 106 8.35 19.15 -8.89
C ASP A 106 7.42 20.30 -8.47
N ASP A 107 7.87 21.15 -7.54
CA ASP A 107 7.07 22.24 -6.95
C ASP A 107 5.70 21.77 -6.42
N GLN A 108 5.62 20.52 -5.96
CA GLN A 108 4.41 19.93 -5.38
C GLN A 108 4.37 20.21 -3.87
N PRO A 109 3.20 20.59 -3.32
CA PRO A 109 3.00 20.59 -1.88
C PRO A 109 3.05 19.17 -1.32
N THR A 110 3.54 19.00 -0.09
CA THR A 110 3.70 17.70 0.58
C THR A 110 2.44 16.84 0.50
N PHE A 111 1.27 17.35 0.90
CA PHE A 111 0.03 16.56 0.89
C PHE A 111 -0.30 15.94 -0.48
N ALA A 112 0.00 16.67 -1.57
CA ALA A 112 -0.33 16.23 -2.91
C ALA A 112 0.64 15.17 -3.43
N LEU A 113 1.92 15.26 -3.06
CA LEU A 113 2.91 14.22 -3.34
C LEU A 113 2.49 12.92 -2.64
N LEU A 114 2.24 12.98 -1.33
CA LEU A 114 1.85 11.80 -0.53
C LEU A 114 0.57 11.15 -1.07
N LEU A 115 -0.42 11.95 -1.51
CA LEU A 115 -1.67 11.42 -2.07
C LEU A 115 -1.41 10.65 -3.38
N ARG A 116 -0.46 11.11 -4.20
CA ARG A 116 -0.06 10.39 -5.42
C ARG A 116 0.68 9.10 -5.07
N GLU A 117 1.64 9.14 -4.17
CA GLU A 117 2.38 7.96 -3.72
C GLU A 117 1.46 6.89 -3.09
N TRP A 118 0.46 7.32 -2.31
CA TRP A 118 -0.59 6.45 -1.79
C TRP A 118 -1.32 5.69 -2.92
N HIS A 119 -1.83 6.41 -3.91
CA HIS A 119 -2.59 5.80 -5.00
C HIS A 119 -1.72 5.07 -6.05
N ARG A 120 -0.41 5.29 -6.06
CA ARG A 120 0.58 4.43 -6.75
C ARG A 120 0.75 3.09 -6.04
N GLY A 121 0.35 2.99 -4.78
CA GLY A 121 0.56 1.82 -3.91
C GLY A 121 1.93 1.81 -3.25
N ASN A 122 2.60 2.96 -3.18
CA ASN A 122 3.89 3.12 -2.52
C ASN A 122 3.71 3.35 -1.02
N ILE A 123 2.56 3.88 -0.58
CA ILE A 123 2.21 4.06 0.82
C ILE A 123 0.92 3.28 1.09
N ASP A 124 0.87 2.55 2.20
CA ASP A 124 -0.27 1.70 2.54
C ASP A 124 -0.64 1.61 4.02
N GLN A 125 0.11 2.31 4.87
CA GLN A 125 -0.03 2.22 6.31
C GLN A 125 0.08 3.59 6.95
N PHE A 126 -0.53 3.71 8.14
CA PHE A 126 -0.29 4.84 9.01
C PHE A 126 0.77 4.44 10.03
N HIS A 127 1.70 5.35 10.28
CA HIS A 127 2.51 5.30 11.47
C HIS A 127 1.86 6.28 12.45
N GLY A 128 1.11 5.79 13.44
CA GLY A 128 0.25 6.57 14.33
C GLY A 128 -0.73 7.52 13.59
N TRP A 129 -1.41 8.39 14.34
CA TRP A 129 -2.19 9.47 13.72
C TRP A 129 -1.40 10.78 13.65
N ASN A 130 -0.56 11.02 14.66
CA ASN A 130 0.10 12.30 14.89
C ASN A 130 1.59 12.09 15.16
N GLU A 131 2.45 12.85 14.47
CA GLU A 131 3.91 12.72 14.63
C GLU A 131 4.39 12.89 16.08
N ASP A 132 5.46 12.19 16.41
CA ASP A 132 5.94 12.07 17.79
C ASP A 132 6.88 13.20 18.27
N SER A 133 6.93 14.30 17.51
CA SER A 133 7.87 15.41 17.71
C SER A 133 7.46 16.37 18.84
N THR A 134 6.16 16.47 19.15
CA THR A 134 5.64 17.49 20.07
C THR A 134 5.40 16.92 21.48
N TYR A 135 6.08 17.49 22.48
CA TYR A 135 5.93 17.03 23.86
C TYR A 135 4.61 17.46 24.50
N GLN A 136 3.94 16.54 25.18
CA GLN A 136 2.80 16.85 26.04
C GLN A 136 3.24 17.59 27.31
N LEU A 137 2.56 18.70 27.60
CA LEU A 137 2.73 19.48 28.81
C LEU A 137 1.53 19.31 29.73
N ARG A 138 1.78 19.07 31.02
CA ARG A 138 0.77 18.85 32.06
C ARG A 138 1.05 19.74 33.26
N ASN A 139 0.02 20.45 33.71
CA ASN A 139 0.03 21.24 34.93
C ASN A 139 -1.04 20.68 35.87
N ASP A 140 -0.61 19.89 36.87
CA ASP A 140 -1.49 19.41 37.94
C ASP A 140 -1.72 20.52 38.96
N LEU A 141 -2.98 20.73 39.36
CA LEU A 141 -3.36 21.76 40.33
C LEU A 141 -3.58 21.10 41.69
N SER A 142 -2.61 21.30 42.59
CA SER A 142 -2.65 20.80 43.97
C SER A 142 -2.34 21.93 44.95
N PRO A 143 -3.35 22.48 45.66
CA PRO A 143 -4.76 22.09 45.63
C PRO A 143 -5.46 22.45 44.30
N ALA A 144 -6.58 21.76 44.01
CA ALA A 144 -7.40 22.05 42.84
C ALA A 144 -7.97 23.48 42.92
N LEU A 145 -8.10 24.14 41.76
CA LEU A 145 -8.56 25.52 41.67
C LEU A 145 -10.09 25.60 41.74
N LYS A 146 -10.63 26.23 42.79
CA LYS A 146 -12.06 26.45 42.95
C LYS A 146 -12.54 27.64 42.11
N LEU A 147 -13.70 27.50 41.46
CA LEU A 147 -14.45 28.63 40.91
C LEU A 147 -15.25 29.33 42.03
N SER A 148 -14.55 30.05 42.90
CA SER A 148 -15.12 30.68 44.10
C SER A 148 -15.61 32.12 43.91
N SER A 149 -15.61 32.61 42.67
CA SER A 149 -16.04 33.96 42.28
C SER A 149 -16.51 33.93 40.83
N SER A 150 -17.12 35.04 40.37
CA SER A 150 -17.52 35.20 38.97
C SER A 150 -16.35 35.15 37.98
N SER A 151 -15.11 35.35 38.45
CA SER A 151 -13.89 35.33 37.66
C SER A 151 -12.69 34.86 38.49
N VAL A 152 -11.98 33.85 38.00
CA VAL A 152 -10.77 33.29 38.63
C VAL A 152 -9.64 33.25 37.60
N VAL A 153 -8.45 33.73 37.97
CA VAL A 153 -7.26 33.71 37.11
C VAL A 153 -6.28 32.66 37.62
N LEU A 154 -5.86 31.78 36.72
CA LEU A 154 -4.82 30.78 36.93
C LEU A 154 -3.54 31.21 36.20
N PRO A 155 -2.48 31.61 36.90
CA PRO A 155 -1.17 31.78 36.29
C PRO A 155 -0.60 30.41 35.89
N ILE A 156 0.01 30.33 34.70
CA ILE A 156 0.67 29.13 34.19
C ILE A 156 2.19 29.33 34.27
N SER A 157 2.89 28.34 34.80
CA SER A 157 4.35 28.36 34.87
C SER A 157 4.96 28.39 33.47
N GLU A 158 6.08 29.11 33.33
CA GLU A 158 6.81 29.21 32.07
C GLU A 158 7.29 27.81 31.62
N THR A 159 7.09 27.53 30.33
CA THR A 159 7.56 26.31 29.68
C THR A 159 9.07 26.39 29.44
N ASP A 160 9.76 25.24 29.43
CA ASP A 160 11.18 25.19 29.12
C ASP A 160 11.51 25.89 27.79
N PRO A 161 12.53 26.76 27.73
CA PRO A 161 12.94 27.44 26.50
C PRO A 161 13.24 26.51 25.33
N ALA A 162 13.59 25.25 25.58
CA ALA A 162 13.86 24.26 24.53
C ALA A 162 12.60 23.91 23.69
N ILE A 163 11.39 24.04 24.26
CA ILE A 163 10.13 23.60 23.64
C ILE A 163 9.01 24.64 23.68
N VAL A 164 9.30 25.83 24.19
CA VAL A 164 8.33 26.93 24.34
C VAL A 164 7.77 27.42 23.00
N ASP A 165 8.54 27.25 21.93
CA ASP A 165 8.16 27.64 20.57
C ASP A 165 7.57 26.50 19.73
N GLU A 166 7.53 25.27 20.26
CA GLU A 166 6.75 24.19 19.65
C GLU A 166 5.27 24.54 19.73
N GLN A 167 4.64 24.68 18.56
CA GLN A 167 3.22 24.92 18.48
C GLN A 167 2.48 23.67 18.95
N ARG A 168 1.41 23.90 19.72
CA ARG A 168 0.51 22.88 20.25
C ARG A 168 -0.89 23.34 19.92
N GLN A 169 -1.64 22.51 19.23
CA GLN A 169 -2.98 22.85 18.77
C GLN A 169 -4.05 22.57 19.82
N ASN A 170 -3.79 21.72 20.81
CA ASN A 170 -4.78 21.27 21.78
C ASN A 170 -4.49 21.80 23.19
N ILE A 171 -5.54 22.31 23.84
CA ILE A 171 -5.57 22.54 25.30
C ILE A 171 -6.76 21.80 25.91
N ARG A 172 -6.49 21.06 26.98
CA ARG A 172 -7.48 20.25 27.69
C ARG A 172 -7.54 20.66 29.15
N ILE A 173 -8.74 20.96 29.63
CA ILE A 173 -8.98 21.43 30.98
C ILE A 173 -9.87 20.42 31.70
N TYR A 174 -9.41 19.92 32.85
CA TYR A 174 -10.10 18.90 33.63
C TYR A 174 -10.86 19.53 34.80
N PHE A 175 -12.08 19.04 35.01
CA PHE A 175 -13.06 19.53 35.96
C PHE A 175 -13.57 18.39 36.84
N SER A 176 -13.75 18.65 38.13
CA SER A 176 -14.24 17.67 39.12
C SER A 176 -15.76 17.45 39.12
N GLY A 177 -16.48 18.01 38.15
CA GLY A 177 -17.94 17.97 38.09
C GLY A 177 -18.51 18.61 36.84
N GLU A 178 -19.80 18.96 36.90
CA GLU A 178 -20.50 19.58 35.78
C GLU A 178 -20.00 21.01 35.51
N ILE A 179 -19.80 21.32 34.23
CA ILE A 179 -19.33 22.63 33.77
C ILE A 179 -20.53 23.57 33.68
N PRO A 180 -20.50 24.76 34.32
CA PRO A 180 -21.54 25.77 34.18
C PRO A 180 -21.77 26.14 32.72
N GLY A 181 -23.04 26.26 32.33
CA GLY A 181 -23.41 26.63 30.96
C GLY A 181 -22.94 28.04 30.56
N ASP A 182 -22.76 28.93 31.53
CA ASP A 182 -22.29 30.31 31.32
C ASP A 182 -20.77 30.47 31.46
N LEU A 183 -20.01 29.37 31.58
CA LEU A 183 -18.56 29.43 31.65
C LEU A 183 -18.00 30.05 30.36
N THR A 184 -17.06 30.98 30.52
CA THR A 184 -16.20 31.50 29.44
C THR A 184 -14.75 31.39 29.90
N ILE A 185 -13.86 31.02 28.98
CA ILE A 185 -12.43 30.84 29.27
C ILE A 185 -11.63 31.79 28.40
N LEU A 186 -10.78 32.61 29.01
CA LEU A 186 -9.85 33.48 28.31
C LEU A 186 -8.42 32.97 28.49
N LEU A 187 -7.79 32.58 27.40
CA LEU A 187 -6.39 32.17 27.34
C LEU A 187 -5.52 33.39 27.02
N ARG A 188 -4.34 33.51 27.64
CA ARG A 188 -3.35 34.55 27.36
C ARG A 188 -1.95 33.94 27.28
N ASP A 189 -1.19 34.32 26.26
CA ASP A 189 0.23 33.95 26.14
C ASP A 189 1.15 35.08 26.59
N SER A 190 2.44 34.77 26.77
CA SER A 190 3.46 35.74 27.16
C SER A 190 3.82 36.74 26.05
N LEU A 191 3.32 36.56 24.83
CA LEU A 191 3.47 37.50 23.72
C LEU A 191 2.31 38.51 23.64
N GLY A 192 1.36 38.45 24.58
CA GLY A 192 0.19 39.34 24.63
C GLY A 192 -0.95 38.92 23.71
N GLN A 193 -0.90 37.74 23.09
CA GLN A 193 -2.03 37.19 22.34
C GLN A 193 -3.04 36.59 23.30
N SER A 194 -4.32 36.60 22.91
CA SER A 194 -5.39 36.07 23.74
C SER A 194 -6.52 35.46 22.92
N LEU A 195 -7.14 34.41 23.46
CA LEU A 195 -8.26 33.71 22.84
C LEU A 195 -9.40 33.53 23.85
N ILE A 196 -10.61 33.90 23.45
CA ILE A 196 -11.83 33.68 24.25
C ILE A 196 -12.52 32.42 23.72
N LEU A 197 -12.78 31.48 24.62
CA LEU A 197 -13.58 30.28 24.41
C LEU A 197 -14.94 30.50 25.10
N ASN A 198 -16.00 30.57 24.30
CA ASN A 198 -17.36 30.85 24.77
C ASN A 198 -18.13 29.56 25.07
N GLU A 199 -19.40 29.70 25.47
CA GLU A 199 -20.31 28.58 25.73
C GLU A 199 -20.38 27.57 24.57
N GLY A 200 -20.49 28.05 23.32
CA GLY A 200 -20.54 27.19 22.14
C GLY A 200 -19.26 26.38 21.93
N ASP A 201 -18.10 27.00 22.18
CA ASP A 201 -16.80 26.31 22.11
C ASP A 201 -16.70 25.21 23.19
N ILE A 202 -17.19 25.48 24.40
CA ILE A 202 -17.20 24.52 25.51
C ILE A 202 -18.12 23.33 25.21
N GLN A 203 -19.31 23.56 24.67
CA GLN A 203 -20.22 22.47 24.29
C GLN A 203 -19.58 21.58 23.22
N LYS A 204 -18.92 22.18 22.22
CA LYS A 204 -18.16 21.43 21.21
C LYS A 204 -17.00 20.65 21.84
N ALA A 205 -16.28 21.25 22.77
CA ALA A 205 -15.14 20.66 23.47
C ALA A 205 -15.52 19.45 24.35
N LEU A 206 -16.76 19.43 24.86
CA LEU A 206 -17.30 18.32 25.63
C LEU A 206 -17.77 17.14 24.76
N SER A 207 -18.17 17.41 23.51
CA SER A 207 -18.74 16.37 22.63
C SER A 207 -17.77 15.27 22.21
N VAL A 208 -16.47 15.46 22.47
CA VAL A 208 -15.40 14.52 22.12
C VAL A 208 -15.41 13.28 23.04
N GLN A 209 -16.03 13.34 24.22
CA GLN A 209 -16.08 12.23 25.16
C GLN A 209 -17.14 11.18 24.75
N VAL A 210 -16.71 10.01 24.27
CA VAL A 210 -17.63 8.92 23.81
C VAL A 210 -18.35 8.25 24.99
N ARG A 211 -17.65 7.98 26.09
CA ARG A 211 -18.24 7.56 27.36
C ARG A 211 -17.71 8.43 28.49
N ALA A 212 -18.48 9.45 28.88
CA ALA A 212 -18.20 10.16 30.12
C ALA A 212 -18.51 9.23 31.30
N SER A 213 -17.48 8.74 32.00
CA SER A 213 -17.68 7.98 33.24
C SER A 213 -16.84 8.56 34.38
N GLY A 214 -17.49 8.90 35.49
CA GLY A 214 -16.82 9.35 36.72
C GLY A 214 -16.88 10.85 36.99
N THR A 215 -16.15 11.28 38.02
CA THR A 215 -16.10 12.64 38.57
C THR A 215 -15.19 13.60 37.78
N ASP A 216 -14.34 13.11 36.88
CA ASP A 216 -13.41 13.95 36.11
C ASP A 216 -13.89 14.09 34.65
N ARG A 217 -14.45 15.26 34.31
CA ARG A 217 -14.80 15.65 32.93
C ARG A 217 -13.67 16.50 32.35
N PHE A 218 -13.44 16.47 31.04
CA PHE A 218 -12.53 17.39 30.38
C PHE A 218 -13.17 18.13 29.21
N ALA A 219 -12.79 19.38 29.00
CA ALA A 219 -13.11 20.12 27.77
C ALA A 219 -11.84 20.21 26.92
N ASP A 220 -11.90 19.72 25.68
CA ASP A 220 -10.82 19.73 24.69
C ASP A 220 -11.02 20.82 23.65
N PHE A 221 -10.07 21.76 23.56
CA PHE A 221 -10.14 22.89 22.66
C PHE A 221 -9.01 22.86 21.65
N LEU A 222 -9.39 22.93 20.37
CA LEU A 222 -8.48 23.21 19.27
C LEU A 222 -8.25 24.72 19.14
N ILE A 223 -6.99 25.14 19.18
CA ILE A 223 -6.60 26.52 18.96
C ILE A 223 -6.75 26.84 17.46
N PRO A 224 -7.54 27.88 17.11
CA PRO A 224 -7.73 28.23 15.72
C PRO A 224 -6.44 28.81 15.12
N ARG A 225 -6.28 28.64 13.82
CA ARG A 225 -5.17 29.24 13.06
C ARG A 225 -5.49 30.68 12.67
N LYS A 226 -4.47 31.52 12.46
CA LYS A 226 -4.63 32.90 12.00
C LYS A 226 -5.07 32.90 10.53
N ALA A 227 -6.16 33.60 10.21
CA ALA A 227 -6.69 33.64 8.84
C ALA A 227 -5.67 34.08 7.76
N LYS A 228 -4.74 35.00 8.11
CA LYS A 228 -3.70 35.50 7.19
C LYS A 228 -2.42 34.66 7.18
N SER A 229 -2.27 33.74 8.13
CA SER A 229 -1.11 32.84 8.25
C SER A 229 -1.60 31.47 8.70
N PRO A 230 -2.11 30.63 7.78
CA PRO A 230 -2.67 29.32 8.11
C PRO A 230 -1.67 28.36 8.73
N GLN A 231 -0.37 28.69 8.75
CA GLN A 231 0.65 27.92 9.46
C GLN A 231 0.85 28.37 10.91
N THR A 232 0.25 29.49 11.33
CA THR A 232 0.44 30.05 12.67
C THR A 232 -0.85 29.98 13.48
N LEU A 233 -0.77 29.42 14.68
CA LEU A 233 -1.88 29.43 15.64
C LEU A 233 -2.21 30.86 16.11
N ALA A 234 -3.47 31.09 16.48
CA ALA A 234 -3.96 32.35 17.04
C ALA A 234 -3.37 32.65 18.42
N LEU A 235 -2.86 31.61 19.09
CA LEU A 235 -2.25 31.64 20.42
C LEU A 235 -1.16 30.56 20.47
N ASN A 236 0.00 30.85 21.08
CA ASN A 236 1.00 29.81 21.32
C ASN A 236 0.82 29.19 22.72
N LEU A 237 0.37 27.93 22.78
CA LEU A 237 0.16 27.21 24.05
C LEU A 237 1.45 26.86 24.79
N GLY A 238 2.59 26.72 24.10
CA GLY A 238 3.91 26.63 24.73
C GLY A 238 4.23 27.89 25.55
N ARG A 239 3.73 29.06 25.10
CA ARG A 239 3.89 30.37 25.76
C ARG A 239 2.70 30.78 26.65
N LEU A 240 1.77 29.88 26.92
CA LEU A 240 0.61 30.16 27.76
C LEU A 240 1.05 30.68 29.14
N SER A 241 0.60 31.88 29.51
CA SER A 241 1.01 32.57 30.74
C SER A 241 -0.12 32.66 31.77
N ALA A 242 -1.37 32.72 31.31
CA ALA A 242 -2.54 32.74 32.19
C ALA A 242 -3.79 32.18 31.51
N ILE A 243 -4.69 31.64 32.35
CA ILE A 243 -6.07 31.27 31.98
C ILE A 243 -7.03 31.98 32.94
N GLU A 244 -8.01 32.70 32.41
CA GLU A 244 -9.05 33.36 33.18
C GLU A 244 -10.40 32.65 32.93
N PHE A 245 -10.99 32.12 34.00
CA PHE A 245 -12.27 31.42 33.98
C PHE A 245 -13.36 32.37 34.50
N LYS A 246 -14.41 32.59 33.70
CA LYS A 246 -15.55 33.45 34.05
C LYS A 246 -16.83 32.63 34.08
N ALA A 247 -17.44 32.50 35.25
CA ALA A 247 -18.72 31.81 35.43
C ALA A 247 -19.61 32.66 36.36
N PRO A 248 -20.41 33.59 35.81
CA PRO A 248 -21.31 34.42 36.60
C PRO A 248 -22.22 33.63 37.56
N SER A 249 -22.67 32.43 37.18
CA SER A 249 -23.48 31.55 38.02
C SER A 249 -22.74 31.02 39.25
N CYS A 250 -21.41 31.12 39.26
CA CYS A 250 -20.54 30.73 40.37
C CYS A 250 -20.09 31.91 41.23
N ALA A 251 -20.76 33.07 41.14
CA ALA A 251 -20.41 34.26 41.93
C ALA A 251 -20.40 34.00 43.45
N ASP A 252 -21.33 33.18 43.95
CA ASP A 252 -21.42 32.78 45.37
C ASP A 252 -20.63 31.49 45.69
N GLY A 253 -19.88 30.98 44.72
CA GLY A 253 -19.02 29.80 44.81
C GLY A 253 -19.68 28.51 44.30
N CYS A 254 -19.02 27.85 43.36
CA CYS A 254 -19.40 26.53 42.86
C CYS A 254 -18.56 25.41 43.50
N ALA A 255 -19.16 24.21 43.62
CA ALA A 255 -18.43 23.00 44.03
C ALA A 255 -17.42 22.51 42.98
N LEU A 256 -17.51 23.05 41.76
CA LEU A 256 -16.62 22.75 40.64
C LEU A 256 -15.18 23.20 40.92
N THR A 257 -14.23 22.30 40.68
CA THR A 257 -12.80 22.62 40.71
C THR A 257 -12.11 22.20 39.43
N ILE A 258 -11.12 22.99 39.01
CA ILE A 258 -10.21 22.63 37.93
C ILE A 258 -9.04 21.87 38.56
N THR A 259 -8.74 20.68 38.04
CA THR A 259 -7.77 19.76 38.64
C THR A 259 -6.47 19.68 37.85
N LYS A 260 -6.55 19.86 36.53
CA LYS A 260 -5.40 19.67 35.63
C LYS A 260 -5.60 20.42 34.31
N ILE A 261 -4.50 20.87 33.72
CA ILE A 261 -4.43 21.37 32.35
C ILE A 261 -3.41 20.58 31.56
N ILE A 262 -3.76 20.18 30.35
CA ILE A 262 -2.86 19.53 29.39
C ILE A 262 -2.77 20.38 28.12
N ARG A 263 -1.58 20.47 27.54
CA ARG A 263 -1.32 21.12 26.25
C ARG A 263 -0.52 20.16 25.38
N ASP A 264 -0.99 19.89 24.17
CA ASP A 264 -0.36 19.00 23.19
C ASP A 264 -0.93 19.22 21.77
N ASP A 265 -0.69 18.29 20.84
CA ASP A 265 -1.09 18.42 19.43
C ASP A 265 -2.10 17.36 18.98
N PHE A 266 -2.47 16.45 19.87
CA PHE A 266 -3.37 15.35 19.54
C PHE A 266 -4.62 15.32 20.40
N SER A 267 -5.74 15.05 19.73
CA SER A 267 -7.01 14.69 20.35
C SER A 267 -7.86 13.89 19.36
N ARG A 268 -8.90 13.21 19.87
CA ARG A 268 -9.96 12.66 19.04
C ARG A 268 -10.66 13.74 18.19
N GLN A 269 -10.69 15.00 18.65
CA GLN A 269 -11.25 16.09 17.83
C GLN A 269 -10.41 16.35 16.58
N THR A 270 -9.09 16.19 16.67
CA THR A 270 -8.16 16.23 15.53
C THR A 270 -8.54 15.15 14.52
N VAL A 271 -8.63 13.90 14.99
CA VAL A 271 -9.01 12.74 14.16
C VAL A 271 -10.37 12.95 13.48
N LEU A 272 -11.40 13.36 14.23
CA LEU A 272 -12.74 13.61 13.69
C LEU A 272 -12.78 14.74 12.66
N GLY A 273 -11.84 15.69 12.74
CA GLY A 273 -11.72 16.79 11.81
C GLY A 273 -10.98 16.45 10.51
N GLU A 274 -10.21 15.36 10.49
CA GLU A 274 -9.33 14.99 9.37
C GLU A 274 -9.79 13.70 8.66
N ALA A 275 -10.37 12.75 9.41
CA ALA A 275 -10.87 11.49 8.87
C ALA A 275 -11.86 11.65 7.69
N PRO A 276 -12.76 12.66 7.65
CA PRO A 276 -13.63 12.87 6.49
C PRO A 276 -12.87 13.20 5.20
N ASP A 277 -11.76 13.94 5.29
CA ASP A 277 -10.94 14.27 4.12
C ASP A 277 -10.17 13.02 3.64
N LEU A 278 -9.61 12.24 4.56
CA LEU A 278 -8.99 10.94 4.24
C LEU A 278 -9.97 9.99 3.56
N ALA A 279 -11.19 9.87 4.11
CA ALA A 279 -12.26 9.06 3.54
C ALA A 279 -12.67 9.55 2.13
N LYS A 280 -12.75 10.87 1.91
CA LYS A 280 -13.07 11.48 0.62
C LYS A 280 -11.99 11.21 -0.44
N TRP A 281 -10.74 11.07 0.00
CA TRP A 281 -9.60 10.72 -0.86
C TRP A 281 -9.41 9.21 -0.99
N ASN A 282 -10.26 8.37 -0.39
CA ASN A 282 -10.05 6.93 -0.32
C ASN A 282 -8.68 6.53 0.25
N ILE A 283 -8.19 7.29 1.24
CA ILE A 283 -7.06 6.89 2.08
C ILE A 283 -7.57 5.89 3.12
N ARG A 284 -7.28 4.60 2.89
CA ARG A 284 -7.78 3.49 3.69
C ARG A 284 -6.63 2.52 4.05
N PRO A 285 -5.83 2.78 5.09
CA PRO A 285 -4.74 1.88 5.49
C PRO A 285 -5.29 0.53 5.97
N THR A 286 -4.59 -0.56 5.68
CA THR A 286 -4.87 -1.86 6.32
C THR A 286 -4.15 -1.99 7.67
N LEU A 287 -2.99 -1.34 7.79
CA LEU A 287 -2.06 -1.45 8.90
C LEU A 287 -1.86 -0.09 9.58
N LEU A 288 -1.81 -0.11 10.91
CA LEU A 288 -1.29 0.97 11.72
C LEU A 288 -0.06 0.50 12.51
N THR A 289 1.07 1.16 12.34
CA THR A 289 2.26 1.03 13.16
C THR A 289 2.37 2.19 14.14
N SER A 290 3.13 2.07 15.23
CA SER A 290 3.38 3.19 16.14
C SER A 290 4.62 2.95 16.98
N HIS A 291 5.34 4.03 17.28
CA HIS A 291 6.39 4.05 18.31
C HIS A 291 5.89 4.35 19.69
N GLY A 292 4.83 5.15 19.75
CA GLY A 292 4.53 5.84 20.98
C GLY A 292 5.66 6.81 21.41
N GLY A 293 6.35 7.44 20.47
CA GLY A 293 7.27 8.52 20.78
C GLY A 293 6.49 9.67 21.44
N ASN A 294 6.94 10.11 22.62
CA ASN A 294 6.38 11.19 23.46
C ASN A 294 4.90 11.19 23.86
N THR A 295 4.07 10.45 23.15
CA THR A 295 2.64 10.66 23.01
C THR A 295 1.89 9.34 22.92
N LEU A 296 2.50 8.23 23.38
CA LEU A 296 1.84 6.90 23.64
C LEU A 296 0.41 7.01 24.16
N ASN A 297 0.12 8.09 24.86
CA ASN A 297 -1.22 8.52 25.20
C ASN A 297 -2.25 8.49 24.06
N GLN A 298 -1.88 8.41 22.79
CA GLN A 298 -2.81 8.20 21.68
C GLN A 298 -2.90 6.77 21.15
N ASP A 299 -1.87 5.95 21.28
CA ASP A 299 -1.73 4.71 20.50
C ASP A 299 -2.34 3.47 21.18
N PHE A 300 -2.26 2.34 20.46
CA PHE A 300 -2.62 1.01 20.94
C PHE A 300 -1.58 0.48 21.92
N GLY A 301 -2.05 -0.24 22.93
CA GLY A 301 -1.19 -0.93 23.88
C GLY A 301 -2.00 -1.54 25.03
N VAL A 302 -1.29 -2.26 25.89
CA VAL A 302 -1.91 -3.00 27.00
C VAL A 302 -2.36 -2.04 28.10
N ALA A 303 -3.61 -2.16 28.53
CA ALA A 303 -4.15 -1.38 29.64
C ALA A 303 -3.28 -1.51 30.90
N GLY A 304 -2.92 -0.39 31.50
CA GLY A 304 -2.08 -0.32 32.70
C GLY A 304 -0.57 -0.50 32.46
N ARG A 305 -0.12 -0.86 31.25
CA ARG A 305 1.31 -0.77 30.91
C ARG A 305 1.68 0.68 30.61
N VAL A 306 2.82 1.10 31.15
CA VAL A 306 3.30 2.47 31.03
C VAL A 306 4.71 2.50 30.49
N LEU A 307 5.02 3.48 29.65
CA LEU A 307 6.39 3.91 29.41
C LEU A 307 6.69 5.07 30.36
N GLU A 308 7.76 4.93 31.12
CA GLU A 308 8.26 5.99 31.99
C GLU A 308 9.64 6.45 31.53
N VAL A 309 9.71 7.67 31.03
CA VAL A 309 10.97 8.31 30.65
C VAL A 309 11.65 8.84 31.92
N PRO A 310 12.92 8.47 32.20
CA PRO A 310 13.61 8.97 33.38
C PRO A 310 13.71 10.50 33.40
N ARG A 311 13.45 11.11 34.56
CA ARG A 311 13.68 12.54 34.79
C ARG A 311 15.17 12.82 35.01
N THR A 312 15.92 12.93 33.92
CA THR A 312 17.38 13.14 33.96
C THR A 312 17.71 14.63 34.11
N PRO A 313 18.48 15.06 35.14
CA PRO A 313 18.91 16.45 35.29
C PRO A 313 19.66 16.98 34.06
N GLY A 314 19.44 18.25 33.69
CA GLY A 314 20.07 18.86 32.52
C GLY A 314 19.42 18.49 31.18
N THR A 315 18.35 17.71 31.19
CA THR A 315 17.52 17.41 30.02
C THR A 315 16.15 18.07 30.16
N LEU A 316 15.43 18.21 29.04
CA LEU A 316 14.05 18.70 29.02
C LEU A 316 13.11 17.90 29.96
N PHE A 317 13.36 16.60 30.12
CA PHE A 317 12.54 15.72 30.97
C PHE A 317 12.66 16.02 32.47
N ALA A 318 13.63 16.85 32.88
CA ALA A 318 13.70 17.39 34.23
C ALA A 318 12.56 18.39 34.53
N ASN A 319 11.98 19.03 33.50
CA ASN A 319 10.84 19.92 33.68
C ASN A 319 9.61 19.14 34.16
N ALA A 320 9.07 19.50 35.32
CA ALA A 320 7.94 18.83 35.94
C ALA A 320 6.67 18.85 35.07
N SER A 321 6.53 19.87 34.20
CA SER A 321 5.39 19.99 33.30
C SER A 321 5.46 19.02 32.12
N VAL A 322 6.65 18.54 31.74
CA VAL A 322 6.78 17.57 30.64
C VAL A 322 6.29 16.20 31.10
N VAL A 323 5.38 15.60 30.32
CA VAL A 323 4.81 14.29 30.62
C VAL A 323 5.81 13.18 30.27
N VAL A 324 6.27 12.51 31.32
CA VAL A 324 7.25 11.41 31.23
C VAL A 324 6.64 10.03 31.42
N ARG A 325 5.50 9.94 32.10
CA ARG A 325 4.74 8.69 32.30
C ARG A 325 3.60 8.65 31.29
N ARG A 326 3.60 7.65 30.40
CA ARG A 326 2.73 7.58 29.23
C ARG A 326 2.03 6.23 29.15
N GLU A 327 0.77 6.25 28.74
CA GLU A 327 -0.11 5.07 28.73
C GLU A 327 -0.92 5.04 27.44
N PRO A 328 -1.07 3.88 26.76
CA PRO A 328 -1.90 3.76 25.56
C PRO A 328 -3.36 4.17 25.82
N GLN A 329 -3.98 4.91 24.89
CA GLN A 329 -5.39 5.30 24.99
C GLN A 329 -6.23 5.14 23.72
N ALA A 330 -5.69 4.63 22.61
CA ALA A 330 -6.44 4.48 21.35
C ALA A 330 -7.77 3.75 21.54
N THR A 331 -7.78 2.76 22.45
CA THR A 331 -8.92 1.87 22.75
C THR A 331 -9.73 2.29 23.98
N ASN A 332 -9.27 3.29 24.75
CA ASN A 332 -9.98 3.74 25.96
C ASN A 332 -11.09 4.75 25.62
N GLN A 333 -12.34 4.28 25.52
CA GLN A 333 -13.53 5.09 25.19
C GLN A 333 -13.80 6.31 26.10
N THR A 334 -13.14 6.39 27.27
CA THR A 334 -13.24 7.52 28.20
C THR A 334 -12.16 8.57 27.97
N SER A 335 -11.15 8.27 27.15
CA SER A 335 -10.00 9.12 26.90
C SER A 335 -10.24 10.11 25.76
N HIS A 336 -9.63 11.28 25.88
CA HIS A 336 -9.45 12.25 24.79
C HIS A 336 -8.83 11.67 23.52
N ALA A 337 -8.09 10.57 23.62
CA ALA A 337 -7.34 9.98 22.53
C ALA A 337 -8.01 8.73 21.93
N TYR A 338 -9.23 8.40 22.37
CA TYR A 338 -9.98 7.29 21.78
C TYR A 338 -10.23 7.52 20.29
N HIS A 339 -9.74 6.64 19.44
CA HIS A 339 -9.97 6.75 18.00
C HIS A 339 -9.95 5.41 17.26
N ALA A 340 -9.95 4.29 18.00
CA ALA A 340 -10.01 2.95 17.43
C ALA A 340 -11.27 2.73 16.55
N ASP A 341 -12.41 3.29 16.92
CA ASP A 341 -13.64 3.24 16.10
C ASP A 341 -13.46 3.93 14.74
N ILE A 342 -12.74 5.05 14.70
CA ILE A 342 -12.47 5.80 13.48
C ILE A 342 -11.47 5.05 12.60
N LEU A 343 -10.39 4.51 13.17
CA LEU A 343 -9.43 3.68 12.43
C LEU A 343 -10.12 2.46 11.81
N LYS A 344 -11.00 1.80 12.56
CA LYS A 344 -11.81 0.70 12.06
C LYS A 344 -12.72 1.13 10.90
N SER A 345 -13.30 2.33 10.96
CA SER A 345 -14.11 2.88 9.85
C SER A 345 -13.27 3.29 8.64
N LEU A 346 -11.97 3.52 8.82
CA LEU A 346 -11.04 3.89 7.74
C LEU A 346 -10.40 2.70 7.04
N GLY A 347 -10.62 1.46 7.46
CA GLY A 347 -10.01 0.32 6.78
C GLY A 347 -8.94 -0.41 7.59
N VAL A 348 -8.56 0.08 8.78
CA VAL A 348 -7.50 -0.58 9.56
C VAL A 348 -8.01 -1.92 10.10
N ASP A 349 -7.27 -2.99 9.78
CA ASP A 349 -7.54 -4.36 10.22
C ASP A 349 -6.47 -4.85 11.20
N GLY A 350 -5.24 -4.36 11.03
CA GLY A 350 -4.07 -4.75 11.78
C GLY A 350 -3.45 -3.60 12.55
N VAL A 351 -3.07 -3.84 13.79
CA VAL A 351 -2.30 -2.90 14.58
C VAL A 351 -1.00 -3.53 15.06
N TRP A 352 0.04 -2.72 14.96
CA TRP A 352 1.30 -2.95 15.61
C TRP A 352 1.39 -1.99 16.80
N ALA A 353 1.23 -2.54 18.00
CA ALA A 353 1.47 -1.83 19.24
C ALA A 353 2.95 -1.95 19.63
N TYR A 354 3.59 -0.83 19.99
CA TYR A 354 4.98 -0.85 20.47
C TYR A 354 5.16 -1.77 21.69
N PHE A 355 4.17 -1.78 22.59
CA PHE A 355 4.06 -2.70 23.74
C PHE A 355 2.97 -3.74 23.49
N PRO A 356 3.23 -4.81 22.72
CA PRO A 356 2.22 -5.82 22.46
C PRO A 356 1.88 -6.59 23.74
N GLU A 357 0.68 -7.17 23.79
CA GLU A 357 0.24 -7.97 24.93
C GLU A 357 1.11 -9.21 25.10
N HIS A 358 1.39 -9.89 23.99
CA HIS A 358 2.12 -11.16 23.98
C HIS A 358 3.45 -11.06 23.23
N LYS A 359 4.48 -11.72 23.76
CA LYS A 359 5.77 -11.83 23.07
C LYS A 359 5.69 -12.70 21.80
N SER A 360 4.64 -13.51 21.65
CA SER A 360 4.37 -14.28 20.43
C SER A 360 4.03 -13.39 19.24
N ASP A 361 3.68 -12.12 19.47
CA ASP A 361 3.46 -11.11 18.43
C ASP A 361 4.80 -10.63 17.83
N TYR A 362 5.89 -11.35 18.10
CA TYR A 362 7.18 -11.26 17.42
C TYR A 362 7.50 -12.59 16.74
N PHE A 363 8.07 -12.53 15.55
CA PHE A 363 8.70 -13.66 14.88
C PHE A 363 10.07 -13.94 15.50
N GLY A 364 10.12 -14.82 16.50
CA GLY A 364 11.34 -15.53 16.92
C GLY A 364 11.14 -17.04 16.76
N PRO A 365 12.12 -17.85 16.27
CA PRO A 365 13.43 -17.50 15.70
C PRO A 365 13.33 -16.94 14.27
N LEU A 366 14.45 -16.40 13.76
CA LEU A 366 14.63 -15.87 12.37
C LEU A 366 14.52 -16.94 11.27
N SER A 367 14.05 -18.13 11.62
CA SER A 367 13.92 -19.27 10.73
C SER A 367 12.65 -20.01 11.11
N ILE A 368 11.93 -20.51 10.11
CA ILE A 368 10.75 -21.35 10.30
C ILE A 368 10.97 -22.70 9.60
N ASN A 369 10.11 -23.69 9.84
CA ASN A 369 10.19 -24.92 9.06
C ASN A 369 9.58 -24.68 7.67
N ALA A 370 10.25 -25.18 6.64
CA ALA A 370 9.73 -25.17 5.29
C ALA A 370 8.40 -25.94 5.22
N GLY A 371 7.33 -25.26 4.82
CA GLY A 371 6.01 -25.88 4.61
C GLY A 371 5.01 -25.74 5.75
N ASP A 372 5.39 -25.12 6.87
CA ASP A 372 4.40 -24.68 7.86
C ASP A 372 3.56 -23.53 7.29
N PRO A 373 2.25 -23.45 7.57
CA PRO A 373 1.44 -22.28 7.24
C PRO A 373 2.01 -21.03 7.93
N PRO A 374 1.74 -19.81 7.39
CA PRO A 374 2.08 -18.58 8.08
C PRO A 374 1.55 -18.61 9.51
N ARG A 375 2.26 -17.98 10.45
CA ARG A 375 1.82 -17.98 11.85
C ARG A 375 0.44 -17.35 11.97
N SER A 376 -0.48 -18.05 12.64
CA SER A 376 -1.79 -17.50 12.95
C SER A 376 -1.65 -16.21 13.75
N MET A 377 -2.39 -15.18 13.35
CA MET A 377 -2.38 -13.91 14.07
C MET A 377 -3.25 -13.97 15.32
N THR A 378 -2.81 -13.24 16.35
CA THR A 378 -3.56 -13.08 17.60
C THR A 378 -4.39 -11.79 17.53
N SER A 379 -5.28 -11.59 18.49
CA SER A 379 -6.06 -10.35 18.63
C SER A 379 -6.21 -9.98 20.11
N SER A 380 -5.46 -8.99 20.57
CA SER A 380 -5.62 -8.41 21.93
C SER A 380 -6.50 -7.17 21.95
N PHE A 381 -6.70 -6.53 20.80
CA PHE A 381 -7.49 -5.31 20.67
C PHE A 381 -8.81 -5.63 19.97
N GLU A 382 -9.92 -5.23 20.57
CA GLU A 382 -11.25 -5.45 20.00
C GLU A 382 -11.32 -4.87 18.58
N GLY A 383 -11.59 -5.72 17.58
CA GLY A 383 -11.69 -5.30 16.20
C GLY A 383 -10.40 -5.33 15.37
N PHE A 384 -9.25 -5.72 15.95
CA PHE A 384 -7.95 -5.65 15.27
C PHE A 384 -7.08 -6.88 15.50
N TYR A 385 -6.35 -7.26 14.45
CA TYR A 385 -5.27 -8.23 14.51
C TYR A 385 -4.00 -7.61 15.10
N ASN A 386 -3.29 -8.40 15.91
CA ASN A 386 -1.93 -8.09 16.32
C ASN A 386 -0.98 -8.47 15.19
N ILE A 387 -0.21 -7.49 14.73
CA ILE A 387 0.66 -7.69 13.58
C ILE A 387 2.04 -8.17 14.03
N PRO A 388 2.43 -9.41 13.66
CA PRO A 388 3.68 -9.99 14.11
C PRO A 388 4.88 -9.35 13.40
N ARG A 389 6.00 -9.21 14.11
CA ARG A 389 7.21 -8.54 13.57
C ARG A 389 8.50 -9.34 13.69
N THR A 390 9.38 -9.22 12.70
CA THR A 390 10.72 -9.83 12.75
C THR A 390 11.69 -8.96 13.55
N ASN A 391 12.56 -9.59 14.34
CA ASN A 391 13.54 -8.90 15.18
C ASN A 391 14.92 -9.56 15.04
N THR A 392 15.96 -8.77 14.79
CA THR A 392 17.36 -9.23 14.71
C THR A 392 18.03 -9.47 16.07
N GLY A 393 17.41 -9.02 17.16
CA GLY A 393 18.05 -8.87 18.47
C GLY A 393 18.93 -7.62 18.55
N GLU A 394 19.57 -7.44 19.70
CA GLU A 394 20.57 -6.40 19.95
C GLU A 394 21.95 -6.86 19.49
N PHE A 395 22.77 -5.91 19.04
CA PHE A 395 24.17 -6.14 18.64
C PHE A 395 25.09 -5.02 19.15
N ASP A 396 26.36 -5.34 19.35
CA ASP A 396 27.38 -4.38 19.76
C ASP A 396 27.73 -3.41 18.63
N ARG A 397 27.48 -2.11 18.84
CA ARG A 397 27.70 -1.05 17.85
C ARG A 397 28.85 -0.13 18.20
N SER A 398 29.58 -0.44 19.26
CA SER A 398 30.63 0.42 19.82
C SER A 398 31.78 0.69 18.84
N SER A 399 32.07 -0.26 17.94
CA SER A 399 32.96 -0.09 16.81
C SER A 399 32.56 -1.02 15.65
N PRO A 400 33.05 -0.78 14.42
CA PRO A 400 32.84 -1.70 13.29
C PRO A 400 33.30 -3.14 13.61
N GLU A 401 34.43 -3.31 14.28
CA GLU A 401 35.00 -4.63 14.61
C GLU A 401 34.17 -5.36 15.66
N ALA A 402 33.69 -4.64 16.67
CA ALA A 402 32.81 -5.18 17.70
C ALA A 402 31.49 -5.66 17.07
N PHE A 403 30.92 -4.84 16.18
CA PHE A 403 29.74 -5.18 15.40
C PHE A 403 29.94 -6.41 14.53
N ALA A 404 30.99 -6.44 13.70
CA ALA A 404 31.25 -7.56 12.80
C ALA A 404 31.46 -8.89 13.54
N LYS A 405 32.04 -8.83 14.76
CA LYS A 405 32.20 -9.99 15.64
C LYS A 405 30.88 -10.43 16.28
N ASP A 406 30.02 -9.50 16.66
CA ASP A 406 28.75 -9.85 17.31
C ASP A 406 27.74 -10.40 16.28
N VAL A 407 27.67 -9.75 15.12
CA VAL A 407 26.83 -10.15 13.98
C VAL A 407 27.25 -11.47 13.36
N GLU A 408 28.49 -11.96 13.57
CA GLU A 408 28.91 -13.31 13.15
C GLU A 408 28.00 -14.41 13.68
N LYS A 409 27.41 -14.24 14.86
CA LYS A 409 26.47 -15.22 15.44
C LYS A 409 25.18 -15.33 14.61
N LEU A 410 24.80 -14.23 13.96
CA LEU A 410 23.61 -14.11 13.13
C LEU A 410 23.89 -14.44 11.66
N LEU A 411 25.06 -14.00 11.16
CA LEU A 411 25.50 -14.06 9.78
C LEU A 411 26.86 -14.78 9.68
N PRO A 412 26.95 -16.07 10.04
CA PRO A 412 28.23 -16.78 10.14
C PRO A 412 28.88 -17.03 8.78
N PHE A 413 28.09 -17.01 7.70
CA PHE A 413 28.56 -17.29 6.35
C PHE A 413 29.06 -16.05 5.60
N LEU A 414 28.82 -14.85 6.14
CA LEU A 414 29.41 -13.63 5.59
C LEU A 414 30.87 -13.53 5.99
N SER A 415 31.72 -13.09 5.05
CA SER A 415 33.10 -12.78 5.36
C SER A 415 33.18 -11.66 6.40
N TYR A 416 34.28 -11.60 7.15
CA TYR A 416 34.50 -10.53 8.12
C TYR A 416 34.34 -9.13 7.50
N ASN A 417 34.84 -8.94 6.27
CA ASN A 417 34.70 -7.67 5.55
C ASN A 417 33.26 -7.37 5.15
N GLU A 418 32.49 -8.37 4.71
CA GLU A 418 31.06 -8.15 4.41
C GLU A 418 30.27 -7.79 5.67
N ARG A 419 30.63 -8.34 6.84
CA ARG A 419 30.03 -7.93 8.11
C ARG A 419 30.45 -6.51 8.52
N LEU A 420 31.70 -6.11 8.25
CA LEU A 420 32.13 -4.72 8.44
C LEU A 420 31.36 -3.75 7.55
N ASP A 421 31.10 -4.11 6.28
CA ASP A 421 30.33 -3.28 5.35
C ASP A 421 28.90 -3.00 5.83
N LEU A 422 28.33 -3.90 6.65
CA LEU A 422 26.99 -3.73 7.23
C LEU A 422 26.96 -2.73 8.40
N TYR A 423 28.11 -2.30 8.91
CA TYR A 423 28.16 -1.34 10.01
C TYR A 423 27.82 0.07 9.52
N CYS A 424 26.69 0.60 9.99
CA CYS A 424 26.24 1.95 9.67
C CYS A 424 26.70 3.01 10.69
N GLY A 425 26.97 2.65 11.95
CA GLY A 425 27.45 3.59 12.96
C GLY A 425 27.00 3.27 14.38
N VAL A 426 27.55 3.99 15.37
CA VAL A 426 27.25 3.77 16.80
C VAL A 426 25.78 3.99 17.17
N ASN A 427 25.08 4.84 16.41
CA ASN A 427 23.67 5.17 16.63
C ASN A 427 22.72 4.31 15.79
N CYS A 428 23.24 3.45 14.92
CA CYS A 428 22.43 2.70 13.97
C CYS A 428 21.90 1.42 14.63
N ASP A 429 20.66 1.41 15.11
CA ASP A 429 19.99 0.16 15.53
C ASP A 429 19.35 -0.55 14.33
N SER A 430 18.79 -1.74 14.55
CA SER A 430 18.13 -2.51 13.49
C SER A 430 16.86 -1.87 12.94
N ALA A 431 16.32 -0.84 13.60
CA ALA A 431 15.22 -0.07 13.05
C ALA A 431 15.72 1.05 12.13
N GLN A 432 16.95 1.57 12.26
CA GLN A 432 17.45 2.67 11.42
C GLN A 432 17.62 2.33 9.93
N GLY A 433 17.50 3.34 9.06
CA GLY A 433 17.48 3.13 7.60
C GLY A 433 18.70 2.53 6.97
N ASP A 434 19.87 2.94 7.41
CA ASP A 434 21.10 2.33 6.92
C ASP A 434 21.31 0.90 7.45
N ALA A 435 20.56 0.49 8.49
CA ALA A 435 20.55 -0.90 8.94
C ALA A 435 19.72 -1.82 8.03
N LEU A 436 18.94 -1.28 7.09
CA LEU A 436 18.18 -2.07 6.10
C LEU A 436 19.08 -3.07 5.37
N ALA A 437 20.33 -2.71 5.09
CA ALA A 437 21.32 -3.61 4.50
C ALA A 437 21.52 -4.89 5.33
N MET A 438 21.61 -4.76 6.66
CA MET A 438 21.78 -5.88 7.59
C MET A 438 20.51 -6.75 7.65
N LEU A 439 19.32 -6.15 7.63
CA LEU A 439 18.04 -6.88 7.63
C LEU A 439 17.87 -7.73 6.36
N ILE A 440 18.20 -7.14 5.20
CA ILE A 440 18.17 -7.85 3.92
C ILE A 440 19.24 -8.92 3.88
N ALA A 441 20.48 -8.62 4.31
CA ALA A 441 21.56 -9.60 4.38
C ALA A 441 21.18 -10.81 5.23
N THR A 442 20.53 -10.58 6.38
CA THR A 442 19.98 -11.64 7.25
C THR A 442 19.02 -12.55 6.51
N SER A 443 18.12 -11.98 5.72
CA SER A 443 17.15 -12.77 4.95
C SER A 443 17.84 -13.55 3.82
N VAL A 444 18.63 -12.86 2.99
CA VAL A 444 19.32 -13.43 1.84
C VAL A 444 20.25 -14.56 2.26
N GLU A 445 21.05 -14.35 3.30
CA GLU A 445 22.04 -15.33 3.75
C GLU A 445 21.35 -16.63 4.21
N LYS A 446 20.34 -16.52 5.08
CA LYS A 446 19.54 -17.67 5.53
C LYS A 446 18.94 -18.47 4.38
N ILE A 447 18.32 -17.78 3.42
CA ILE A 447 17.74 -18.42 2.23
C ILE A 447 18.82 -19.15 1.43
N THR A 448 19.96 -18.50 1.18
CA THR A 448 21.05 -19.10 0.40
C THR A 448 21.67 -20.33 1.06
N HIS A 449 21.61 -20.42 2.40
CA HIS A 449 22.11 -21.56 3.18
C HIS A 449 21.02 -22.58 3.57
N GLY A 450 19.84 -22.49 2.95
CA GLY A 450 18.80 -23.52 3.03
C GLY A 450 17.86 -23.38 4.22
N GLU A 451 17.87 -22.24 4.90
CA GLU A 451 16.89 -21.92 5.94
C GLU A 451 15.64 -21.27 5.32
N THR A 452 14.47 -21.56 5.91
CA THR A 452 13.20 -20.93 5.49
C THR A 452 12.93 -19.69 6.33
N VAL A 453 12.43 -18.63 5.69
CA VAL A 453 12.20 -17.33 6.33
C VAL A 453 10.80 -16.82 6.02
N GLU A 454 10.16 -16.29 7.06
CA GLU A 454 8.92 -15.50 7.02
C GLU A 454 9.27 -14.17 7.72
N HIS A 455 9.95 -13.30 6.98
CA HIS A 455 10.44 -12.04 7.52
C HIS A 455 9.51 -10.89 7.14
N PHE A 456 8.99 -10.22 8.16
CA PHE A 456 8.32 -8.93 8.05
C PHE A 456 9.12 -7.92 8.86
N TRP A 457 10.01 -7.23 8.15
CA TRP A 457 10.96 -6.29 8.73
C TRP A 457 10.33 -4.95 9.00
N TYR A 458 10.80 -4.32 10.06
CA TYR A 458 10.49 -2.94 10.39
C TYR A 458 11.77 -2.15 10.43
N THR A 459 11.75 -1.03 9.73
CA THR A 459 12.88 -0.14 9.58
C THR A 459 12.39 1.25 9.21
N HIS A 460 13.28 2.22 9.18
CA HIS A 460 13.04 3.59 8.71
C HIS A 460 13.75 3.81 7.36
N PHE A 461 13.11 3.94 6.21
CA PHE A 461 13.83 3.96 4.94
C PHE A 461 14.64 5.23 4.71
N GLY A 462 14.24 6.34 5.35
CA GLY A 462 14.93 7.63 5.22
C GLY A 462 15.61 8.16 6.48
N SER A 463 15.76 7.34 7.54
CA SER A 463 16.41 7.82 8.77
C SER A 463 17.93 7.69 8.75
N ARG A 464 18.57 8.45 9.64
CA ARG A 464 20.00 8.42 9.92
C ARG A 464 20.43 7.04 10.41
N GLY A 465 21.64 6.63 10.03
CA GLY A 465 22.35 5.53 10.68
C GLY A 465 23.85 5.68 10.47
N SER A 466 24.21 6.18 9.29
CA SER A 466 25.55 6.54 8.85
C SER A 466 25.70 8.04 8.58
N LYS A 467 26.88 8.42 8.07
CA LYS A 467 27.19 9.78 7.60
C LYS A 467 26.95 9.94 6.09
N TYR A 468 26.23 9.01 5.46
CA TYR A 468 25.94 9.08 4.04
C TYR A 468 25.04 10.28 3.73
N ASP A 469 25.35 11.00 2.66
CA ASP A 469 24.60 12.18 2.23
C ASP A 469 23.59 11.77 1.16
N HIS A 470 22.36 11.53 1.59
CA HIS A 470 21.29 11.08 0.72
C HIS A 470 20.85 12.21 -0.22
N THR A 471 20.69 11.88 -1.50
CA THR A 471 20.20 12.81 -2.52
C THR A 471 18.99 12.20 -3.23
N ILE A 472 18.31 13.00 -4.06
CA ILE A 472 17.22 12.48 -4.89
C ILE A 472 17.77 11.39 -5.83
N GLU A 473 18.95 11.58 -6.40
CA GLU A 473 19.59 10.64 -7.33
C GLU A 473 20.11 9.39 -6.62
N GLU A 474 20.67 9.55 -5.42
CA GLU A 474 21.24 8.48 -4.60
C GLU A 474 20.59 8.47 -3.20
N PRO A 475 19.35 7.95 -3.06
CA PRO A 475 18.63 7.97 -1.80
C PRO A 475 19.01 6.82 -0.86
N LEU A 476 19.83 5.86 -1.31
CA LEU A 476 20.26 4.67 -0.56
C LEU A 476 21.78 4.56 -0.55
N THR A 477 22.34 4.00 0.52
CA THR A 477 23.76 3.65 0.55
C THR A 477 24.09 2.57 -0.50
N PRO A 478 25.32 2.54 -1.02
CA PRO A 478 25.77 1.49 -1.94
C PRO A 478 25.62 0.07 -1.37
N VAL A 479 25.78 -0.09 -0.04
CA VAL A 479 25.66 -1.38 0.64
C VAL A 479 24.19 -1.84 0.67
N THR A 480 23.24 -0.95 0.96
CA THR A 480 21.81 -1.26 0.88
C THR A 480 21.42 -1.65 -0.55
N LYS A 481 21.86 -0.88 -1.56
CA LYS A 481 21.62 -1.20 -2.98
C LYS A 481 22.18 -2.57 -3.39
N LYS A 482 23.39 -2.92 -2.91
CA LYS A 482 24.02 -4.24 -3.13
C LYS A 482 23.16 -5.38 -2.60
N TRP A 483 22.65 -5.28 -1.37
CA TRP A 483 21.85 -6.34 -0.75
C TRP A 483 20.43 -6.43 -1.33
N LEU A 484 19.81 -5.30 -1.64
CA LEU A 484 18.55 -5.28 -2.37
C LEU A 484 18.67 -5.97 -3.73
N THR A 485 19.73 -5.72 -4.48
CA THR A 485 19.96 -6.39 -5.78
C THR A 485 20.03 -7.92 -5.63
N LYS A 486 20.63 -8.43 -4.54
CA LYS A 486 20.61 -9.86 -4.24
C LYS A 486 19.19 -10.37 -3.94
N LEU A 487 18.39 -9.62 -3.18
CA LEU A 487 16.98 -9.95 -2.92
C LEU A 487 16.15 -9.94 -4.21
N VAL A 488 16.32 -8.93 -5.08
CA VAL A 488 15.68 -8.86 -6.41
C VAL A 488 15.96 -10.11 -7.22
N ASN A 489 17.20 -10.62 -7.19
CA ASN A 489 17.52 -11.86 -7.90
C ASN A 489 16.80 -13.08 -7.29
N LEU A 490 16.63 -13.14 -5.97
CA LEU A 490 15.83 -14.20 -5.35
C LEU A 490 14.34 -14.13 -5.73
N VAL A 491 13.82 -12.93 -6.02
CA VAL A 491 12.44 -12.74 -6.49
C VAL A 491 12.30 -13.14 -7.96
N TYR A 492 13.13 -12.58 -8.84
CA TYR A 492 12.97 -12.66 -10.30
C TYR A 492 13.80 -13.75 -10.99
N ASN A 493 14.83 -14.27 -10.32
CA ASN A 493 15.82 -15.19 -10.91
C ASN A 493 16.39 -14.68 -12.24
N PHE A 494 16.74 -13.40 -12.30
CA PHE A 494 17.11 -12.76 -13.57
C PHE A 494 18.49 -13.20 -14.09
N ASP A 495 19.35 -13.73 -13.22
CA ASP A 495 20.61 -14.35 -13.63
C ASP A 495 20.50 -15.86 -13.91
N GLY A 496 19.31 -16.44 -13.72
CA GLY A 496 19.03 -17.87 -13.94
C GLY A 496 19.64 -18.83 -12.93
N THR A 497 20.32 -18.35 -11.89
CA THR A 497 21.07 -19.19 -10.95
C THR A 497 20.30 -19.58 -9.70
N VAL A 498 19.15 -18.94 -9.43
CA VAL A 498 18.36 -19.14 -8.22
C VAL A 498 17.48 -20.39 -8.33
N PRO A 499 17.74 -21.42 -7.51
CA PRO A 499 16.87 -22.61 -7.45
C PRO A 499 15.47 -22.24 -6.95
N GLU A 500 14.45 -22.98 -7.38
CA GLU A 500 13.05 -22.78 -6.96
C GLU A 500 12.90 -22.68 -5.43
N ARG A 501 13.58 -23.57 -4.69
CA ARG A 501 13.57 -23.62 -3.22
C ARG A 501 14.13 -22.37 -2.53
N GLN A 502 14.77 -21.45 -3.26
CA GLN A 502 15.31 -20.19 -2.76
C GLN A 502 14.51 -18.98 -3.23
N ARG A 503 13.46 -19.19 -4.04
CA ARG A 503 12.66 -18.09 -4.58
C ARG A 503 11.83 -17.43 -3.49
N VAL A 504 11.81 -16.10 -3.51
CA VAL A 504 11.21 -15.26 -2.47
C VAL A 504 9.98 -14.52 -3.00
N TRP A 505 8.93 -14.48 -2.19
CA TRP A 505 7.86 -13.50 -2.35
C TRP A 505 8.19 -12.24 -1.55
N SER A 506 8.13 -11.07 -2.19
CA SER A 506 8.35 -9.78 -1.54
C SER A 506 7.17 -8.83 -1.80
N PRO A 507 6.07 -8.95 -1.04
CA PRO A 507 4.89 -8.11 -1.19
C PRO A 507 4.96 -6.83 -0.33
N PRO A 508 4.09 -5.83 -0.62
CA PRO A 508 3.82 -4.72 0.29
C PRO A 508 3.37 -5.19 1.69
N ALA A 509 3.59 -4.36 2.70
CA ALA A 509 3.27 -4.66 4.10
C ALA A 509 1.82 -5.13 4.29
N SER A 510 0.85 -4.33 3.80
CA SER A 510 -0.57 -4.63 3.96
C SER A 510 -1.01 -5.84 3.16
N THR A 511 -0.36 -6.13 2.02
CA THR A 511 -0.64 -7.34 1.24
C THR A 511 -0.23 -8.58 2.02
N TRP A 512 0.92 -8.54 2.70
CA TRP A 512 1.34 -9.63 3.57
C TRP A 512 0.37 -9.85 4.74
N VAL A 513 -0.06 -8.78 5.41
CA VAL A 513 -1.03 -8.85 6.51
C VAL A 513 -2.35 -9.48 6.04
N ARG A 514 -2.94 -9.02 4.93
CA ARG A 514 -4.17 -9.61 4.37
C ARG A 514 -4.00 -11.08 4.03
N TYR A 515 -2.85 -11.45 3.47
CA TYR A 515 -2.55 -12.85 3.17
C TYR A 515 -2.53 -13.73 4.44
N GLN A 516 -1.95 -13.24 5.55
CA GLN A 516 -1.98 -13.96 6.82
C GLN A 516 -3.40 -14.07 7.39
N MET A 517 -4.23 -13.03 7.23
CA MET A 517 -5.64 -13.05 7.65
C MET A 517 -6.41 -14.12 6.87
N MET A 518 -6.25 -14.11 5.54
CA MET A 518 -6.85 -15.06 4.61
C MET A 518 -6.44 -16.50 4.95
N GLN A 519 -5.14 -16.77 5.09
CA GLN A 519 -4.61 -18.10 5.41
C GLN A 519 -5.13 -18.67 6.74
N SER A 520 -5.47 -17.82 7.70
CA SER A 520 -5.95 -18.26 9.02
C SER A 520 -7.34 -18.90 8.99
N HIS A 521 -8.19 -18.58 7.99
CA HIS A 521 -9.60 -19.00 7.98
C HIS A 521 -10.06 -19.66 6.67
N ILE A 522 -9.33 -19.48 5.56
CA ILE A 522 -9.77 -19.91 4.22
C ILE A 522 -10.12 -21.40 4.11
N ALA A 523 -9.48 -22.27 4.91
CA ALA A 523 -9.72 -23.71 4.87
C ALA A 523 -11.18 -24.09 5.16
N GLU A 524 -11.89 -23.33 5.99
CA GLU A 524 -13.30 -23.58 6.34
C GLU A 524 -14.28 -23.08 5.25
N HIS A 525 -13.79 -22.24 4.33
CA HIS A 525 -14.57 -21.53 3.32
C HIS A 525 -14.25 -21.96 1.90
N LEU A 526 -13.30 -22.88 1.72
CA LEU A 526 -12.89 -23.42 0.44
C LEU A 526 -13.57 -24.77 0.16
N HIS A 527 -14.32 -24.82 -0.93
CA HIS A 527 -14.92 -26.03 -1.47
C HIS A 527 -14.23 -26.43 -2.78
N VAL A 528 -13.90 -27.71 -2.91
CA VAL A 528 -13.21 -28.23 -4.10
C VAL A 528 -14.02 -29.36 -4.71
N SER A 529 -14.16 -29.35 -6.04
CA SER A 529 -14.82 -30.41 -6.79
C SER A 529 -14.07 -31.74 -6.67
N ALA A 530 -14.79 -32.84 -6.86
CA ALA A 530 -14.22 -34.20 -6.78
C ALA A 530 -13.08 -34.46 -7.80
N ASP A 531 -13.03 -33.71 -8.90
CA ASP A 531 -11.96 -33.79 -9.91
C ASP A 531 -10.77 -32.86 -9.63
N GLY A 532 -10.82 -32.07 -8.55
CA GLY A 532 -9.72 -31.20 -8.10
C GLY A 532 -9.45 -29.98 -8.97
N ASN A 533 -10.40 -29.59 -9.85
CA ASN A 533 -10.19 -28.49 -10.81
C ASN A 533 -11.10 -27.27 -10.59
N VAL A 534 -12.17 -27.41 -9.80
CA VAL A 534 -13.11 -26.32 -9.55
C VAL A 534 -13.07 -25.96 -8.07
N PHE A 535 -12.78 -24.70 -7.79
CA PHE A 535 -12.69 -24.14 -6.45
C PHE A 535 -13.82 -23.14 -6.24
N ARG A 536 -14.50 -23.21 -5.11
CA ARG A 536 -15.48 -22.22 -4.68
C ARG A 536 -15.09 -21.71 -3.30
N ILE A 537 -14.96 -20.39 -3.19
CA ILE A 537 -14.63 -19.68 -1.95
C ILE A 537 -15.89 -18.92 -1.53
N ASP A 538 -16.48 -19.30 -0.41
CA ASP A 538 -17.64 -18.60 0.12
C ASP A 538 -17.18 -17.42 1.00
N PRO A 539 -17.62 -16.17 0.74
CA PRO A 539 -17.29 -15.04 1.62
C PRO A 539 -17.81 -15.26 3.04
N TRP A 540 -17.02 -14.87 4.04
CA TRP A 540 -17.36 -15.02 5.46
C TRP A 540 -17.19 -13.71 6.22
N THR A 541 -17.75 -13.63 7.42
CA THR A 541 -17.48 -12.53 8.35
C THR A 541 -16.27 -12.89 9.17
N ASP A 542 -15.17 -12.16 8.99
CA ASP A 542 -13.95 -12.33 9.75
C ASP A 542 -14.24 -12.11 11.26
N PRO A 543 -13.90 -13.06 12.14
CA PRO A 543 -14.32 -13.02 13.53
C PRO A 543 -13.62 -11.92 14.36
N VAL A 544 -12.50 -11.36 13.89
CA VAL A 544 -11.75 -10.32 14.60
C VAL A 544 -12.19 -8.94 14.15
N THR A 545 -12.13 -8.67 12.86
CA THR A 545 -12.44 -7.36 12.27
C THR A 545 -13.94 -7.14 12.15
N GLY A 546 -14.73 -8.22 11.99
CA GLY A 546 -16.16 -8.18 11.69
C GLY A 546 -16.47 -7.80 10.23
N ARG A 547 -15.46 -7.77 9.35
CA ARG A 547 -15.63 -7.46 7.92
C ARG A 547 -15.90 -8.72 7.11
N THR A 548 -16.54 -8.55 5.96
CA THR A 548 -16.67 -9.64 5.00
C THR A 548 -15.35 -9.85 4.25
N VAL A 549 -14.85 -11.08 4.22
CA VAL A 549 -13.63 -11.47 3.53
C VAL A 549 -13.93 -12.69 2.63
N PRO A 550 -13.49 -12.72 1.37
CA PRO A 550 -13.06 -11.55 0.60
C PRO A 550 -14.21 -10.53 0.47
N ASP A 551 -13.89 -9.23 0.53
CA ASP A 551 -14.92 -8.19 0.32
C ASP A 551 -15.37 -8.20 -1.16
N PRO A 552 -16.65 -8.47 -1.46
CA PRO A 552 -17.15 -8.51 -2.83
C PRO A 552 -17.03 -7.18 -3.57
N ARG A 553 -16.79 -6.07 -2.86
CA ARG A 553 -16.57 -4.72 -3.43
C ARG A 553 -15.10 -4.39 -3.65
N ALA A 554 -14.18 -5.12 -3.04
CA ALA A 554 -12.74 -4.88 -3.14
C ALA A 554 -12.04 -5.84 -4.13
N GLY A 555 -12.77 -6.25 -5.18
CA GLY A 555 -12.28 -7.19 -6.18
C GLY A 555 -11.73 -8.48 -5.56
N SER A 556 -10.55 -8.90 -6.00
CA SER A 556 -9.83 -10.05 -5.46
C SER A 556 -8.66 -9.69 -4.54
N ARG A 557 -8.58 -8.43 -4.06
CA ARG A 557 -7.47 -7.94 -3.23
C ARG A 557 -7.14 -8.84 -2.06
N ASP A 558 -8.15 -9.26 -1.31
CA ASP A 558 -7.97 -10.09 -0.11
C ASP A 558 -7.46 -11.50 -0.43
N LEU A 559 -7.59 -11.93 -1.70
CA LEU A 559 -7.19 -13.25 -2.18
C LEU A 559 -5.80 -13.23 -2.86
N HIS A 560 -5.14 -12.07 -2.94
CA HIS A 560 -3.87 -11.96 -3.64
C HIS A 560 -2.83 -12.93 -3.07
N GLY A 561 -2.28 -13.78 -3.94
CA GLY A 561 -1.28 -14.77 -3.56
C GLY A 561 -1.85 -16.10 -3.04
N LEU A 562 -3.16 -16.20 -2.76
CA LEU A 562 -3.78 -17.49 -2.40
C LEU A 562 -3.48 -18.51 -3.50
N THR A 563 -2.78 -19.57 -3.13
CA THR A 563 -2.29 -20.58 -4.08
C THR A 563 -2.91 -21.92 -3.76
N LEU A 564 -3.55 -22.51 -4.77
CA LEU A 564 -4.32 -23.74 -4.66
C LEU A 564 -3.74 -24.80 -5.59
N TYR A 565 -3.43 -25.97 -5.04
CA TYR A 565 -3.03 -27.12 -5.83
C TYR A 565 -4.19 -27.60 -6.71
N VAL A 566 -3.89 -27.91 -7.97
CA VAL A 566 -4.88 -28.30 -8.98
C VAL A 566 -4.43 -29.56 -9.71
N THR A 567 -5.38 -30.41 -10.09
CA THR A 567 -5.07 -31.63 -10.85
C THR A 567 -4.69 -31.32 -12.29
N ASP A 568 -5.44 -30.44 -12.96
CA ASP A 568 -5.19 -29.99 -14.32
C ASP A 568 -5.36 -28.46 -14.41
N PRO A 569 -4.26 -27.67 -14.50
CA PRO A 569 -4.34 -26.21 -14.53
C PRO A 569 -5.09 -25.68 -15.76
N THR A 570 -5.21 -26.46 -16.85
CA THR A 570 -5.95 -26.04 -18.05
C THR A 570 -7.47 -26.08 -17.84
N LYS A 571 -7.94 -26.86 -16.86
CA LYS A 571 -9.35 -26.98 -16.48
C LYS A 571 -9.72 -26.20 -15.21
N ALA A 572 -8.74 -25.54 -14.61
CA ALA A 572 -8.91 -24.79 -13.38
C ALA A 572 -10.01 -23.72 -13.52
N ARG A 573 -10.95 -23.69 -12.58
CA ARG A 573 -11.98 -22.65 -12.45
C ARG A 573 -12.12 -22.25 -10.99
N VAL A 574 -12.25 -20.96 -10.75
CA VAL A 574 -12.38 -20.40 -9.40
C VAL A 574 -13.68 -19.61 -9.32
N PHE A 575 -14.41 -19.77 -8.23
CA PHE A 575 -15.63 -19.04 -7.93
C PHE A 575 -15.48 -18.34 -6.58
N ILE A 576 -15.88 -17.07 -6.51
CA ILE A 576 -16.02 -16.32 -5.26
C ILE A 576 -17.53 -16.12 -5.06
N GLY A 577 -18.09 -16.83 -4.09
CA GLY A 577 -19.53 -17.08 -4.03
C GLY A 577 -20.00 -17.67 -5.36
N ASP A 578 -20.94 -17.00 -6.02
CA ASP A 578 -21.51 -17.43 -7.31
C ASP A 578 -20.79 -16.86 -8.55
N ARG A 579 -19.82 -15.95 -8.36
CA ARG A 579 -19.13 -15.27 -9.46
C ARG A 579 -17.88 -16.05 -9.86
N GLU A 580 -17.79 -16.41 -11.14
CA GLU A 580 -16.56 -16.96 -11.70
C GLU A 580 -15.46 -15.89 -11.73
N PHE A 581 -14.31 -16.27 -11.21
CA PHE A 581 -13.11 -15.45 -11.10
C PHE A 581 -12.06 -15.95 -12.08
N THR A 582 -11.55 -15.05 -12.92
CA THR A 582 -10.70 -15.40 -14.07
C THR A 582 -9.26 -14.95 -13.94
N THR A 583 -8.95 -14.12 -12.95
CA THR A 583 -7.65 -13.44 -12.83
C THR A 583 -6.72 -14.26 -11.93
N PHE A 584 -6.20 -15.37 -12.45
CA PHE A 584 -5.28 -16.23 -11.73
C PHE A 584 -4.17 -16.78 -12.63
N THR A 585 -2.96 -16.82 -12.08
CA THR A 585 -1.77 -17.36 -12.73
C THR A 585 -1.79 -18.89 -12.65
N ARG A 586 -1.43 -19.57 -13.74
CA ARG A 586 -1.22 -21.03 -13.76
C ARG A 586 0.25 -21.30 -13.56
N ASN A 587 0.62 -21.71 -12.35
CA ASN A 587 2.02 -21.91 -12.00
C ASN A 587 2.56 -23.17 -12.67
N LYS A 588 3.87 -23.16 -12.96
CA LYS A 588 4.61 -24.40 -13.23
C LYS A 588 4.50 -25.35 -12.03
N ALA A 589 4.61 -26.65 -12.30
CA ALA A 589 4.62 -27.64 -11.23
C ALA A 589 5.78 -27.35 -10.27
N ASP A 590 5.51 -27.44 -8.97
CA ASP A 590 6.52 -27.20 -7.94
C ASP A 590 7.59 -28.31 -7.90
N SER A 591 8.58 -28.16 -7.02
CA SER A 591 9.63 -29.17 -6.80
C SER A 591 9.12 -30.58 -6.44
N ASN A 592 7.86 -30.75 -6.05
CA ASN A 592 7.21 -32.05 -5.81
C ASN A 592 6.37 -32.53 -7.00
N GLY A 593 6.38 -31.81 -8.12
CA GLY A 593 5.62 -32.12 -9.34
C GLY A 593 4.15 -31.74 -9.26
N ARG A 594 3.72 -30.93 -8.28
CA ARG A 594 2.30 -30.55 -8.12
C ARG A 594 2.02 -29.23 -8.85
N ALA A 595 1.03 -29.25 -9.74
CA ALA A 595 0.54 -28.03 -10.39
C ALA A 595 -0.33 -27.20 -9.43
N SER A 596 -0.34 -25.89 -9.62
CA SER A 596 -1.16 -24.97 -8.82
C SER A 596 -1.62 -23.76 -9.62
N ILE A 597 -2.62 -23.07 -9.09
CA ILE A 597 -3.02 -21.73 -9.53
C ILE A 597 -2.81 -20.74 -8.40
N THR A 598 -2.46 -19.50 -8.73
CA THR A 598 -2.38 -18.40 -7.77
C THR A 598 -3.38 -17.32 -8.13
N LEU A 599 -4.25 -16.95 -7.19
CA LEU A 599 -5.21 -15.86 -7.38
C LEU A 599 -4.46 -14.52 -7.36
N VAL A 600 -4.81 -13.63 -8.28
CA VAL A 600 -4.14 -12.34 -8.49
C VAL A 600 -5.14 -11.22 -8.21
N ASP A 601 -4.64 -10.10 -7.70
CA ASP A 601 -5.47 -8.93 -7.41
C ASP A 601 -5.85 -8.22 -8.71
N ASP A 602 -7.14 -8.02 -8.93
CA ASP A 602 -7.69 -7.28 -10.06
C ASP A 602 -8.52 -6.04 -9.66
N HIS A 603 -8.40 -5.59 -8.41
CA HIS A 603 -9.16 -4.49 -7.83
C HIS A 603 -8.74 -3.11 -8.36
N ALA A 604 -7.43 -2.85 -8.49
CA ALA A 604 -6.90 -1.57 -8.93
C ALA A 604 -6.13 -1.63 -10.27
N PRO A 605 -6.75 -2.12 -11.37
CA PRO A 605 -6.06 -2.36 -12.62
C PRO A 605 -5.70 -1.04 -13.32
N THR A 606 -4.52 -1.01 -13.94
CA THR A 606 -4.22 0.02 -14.95
C THR A 606 -4.65 -0.50 -16.31
N ALA A 607 -5.77 0.02 -16.81
CA ALA A 607 -6.35 -0.41 -18.07
C ALA A 607 -5.57 0.10 -19.29
N LEU A 608 -5.27 -0.81 -20.21
CA LEU A 608 -4.57 -0.56 -21.47
C LEU A 608 -5.57 -0.64 -22.63
N ILE A 609 -6.37 -1.70 -22.67
CA ILE A 609 -7.55 -1.87 -23.53
C ILE A 609 -8.77 -2.07 -22.63
N ASP A 610 -9.74 -1.18 -22.77
CA ASP A 610 -11.00 -1.19 -22.00
C ASP A 610 -12.14 -0.62 -22.87
N ARG A 611 -13.27 -0.23 -22.27
CA ARG A 611 -14.45 0.24 -23.03
C ARG A 611 -14.26 1.60 -23.71
N VAL A 612 -13.19 2.33 -23.42
CA VAL A 612 -12.85 3.59 -24.05
C VAL A 612 -11.92 3.36 -25.23
N SER A 613 -12.26 3.95 -26.38
CA SER A 613 -11.45 3.89 -27.61
C SER A 613 -10.00 4.30 -27.33
N LEU A 614 -9.04 3.59 -27.93
CA LEU A 614 -7.63 3.95 -27.83
C LEU A 614 -7.38 5.35 -28.42
N ARG A 615 -8.20 5.79 -29.38
CA ARG A 615 -8.12 7.13 -29.97
C ARG A 615 -8.54 8.26 -29.03
N ASP A 616 -9.30 7.95 -27.97
CA ASP A 616 -9.61 8.89 -26.90
C ASP A 616 -8.47 8.99 -25.87
N LYS A 617 -7.54 8.03 -25.86
CA LYS A 617 -6.41 7.93 -24.93
C LYS A 617 -5.05 8.26 -25.54
N GLY A 618 -4.96 8.34 -26.86
CA GLY A 618 -3.71 8.58 -27.56
C GLY A 618 -3.83 8.45 -29.08
N THR A 619 -2.69 8.25 -29.73
CA THR A 619 -2.60 8.06 -31.19
C THR A 619 -2.54 6.58 -31.53
N VAL A 620 -3.27 6.14 -32.54
CA VAL A 620 -3.26 4.76 -33.03
C VAL A 620 -2.91 4.77 -34.51
N ASN A 621 -1.79 4.14 -34.85
CA ASN A 621 -1.32 3.92 -36.21
C ASN A 621 -1.61 2.47 -36.61
N GLU A 622 -2.23 2.30 -37.78
CA GLU A 622 -2.51 0.99 -38.38
C GLU A 622 -1.45 0.76 -39.46
N GLU A 623 -0.50 -0.15 -39.23
CA GLU A 623 0.62 -0.39 -40.15
C GLU A 623 0.23 -1.41 -41.24
N SER A 624 -0.56 -2.41 -40.88
CA SER A 624 -1.11 -3.42 -41.79
C SER A 624 -2.43 -3.99 -41.25
N GLY A 625 -3.24 -4.60 -42.13
CA GLY A 625 -4.54 -5.15 -41.73
C GLY A 625 -5.62 -4.08 -41.50
N ALA A 626 -6.63 -4.44 -40.72
CA ALA A 626 -7.72 -3.54 -40.31
C ALA A 626 -8.02 -3.67 -38.82
N ILE A 627 -8.33 -2.54 -38.17
CA ILE A 627 -8.62 -2.47 -36.73
C ILE A 627 -10.08 -2.11 -36.48
N ILE A 628 -10.71 -2.81 -35.55
CA ILE A 628 -12.05 -2.49 -35.06
C ILE A 628 -12.03 -2.49 -33.54
N GLU A 629 -12.53 -1.42 -32.93
CA GLU A 629 -12.78 -1.33 -31.49
C GLU A 629 -14.28 -1.51 -31.22
N GLY A 630 -14.62 -2.18 -30.13
CA GLY A 630 -16.01 -2.41 -29.76
C GLY A 630 -16.17 -2.82 -28.30
N THR A 631 -17.40 -3.20 -27.96
CA THR A 631 -17.72 -3.78 -26.65
C THR A 631 -18.40 -5.12 -26.82
N LEU A 632 -18.05 -6.08 -25.96
CA LEU A 632 -18.71 -7.38 -25.87
C LEU A 632 -19.60 -7.44 -24.63
N ALA A 633 -20.78 -8.03 -24.81
CA ALA A 633 -21.63 -8.40 -23.69
C ALA A 633 -20.92 -9.46 -22.85
N ASN A 634 -20.73 -9.19 -21.57
CA ASN A 634 -20.22 -10.16 -20.61
C ASN A 634 -21.42 -10.80 -19.90
N THR A 635 -21.61 -12.10 -20.05
CA THR A 635 -22.76 -12.81 -19.46
C THR A 635 -22.76 -12.78 -17.93
N ASN A 636 -21.61 -12.50 -17.31
CA ASN A 636 -21.41 -12.54 -15.86
C ASN A 636 -20.90 -11.20 -15.28
N GLY A 637 -20.99 -10.07 -16.01
CA GLY A 637 -20.44 -8.80 -15.54
C GLY A 637 -20.65 -7.59 -16.46
N ALA A 638 -19.87 -6.54 -16.23
CA ALA A 638 -19.88 -5.34 -17.07
C ALA A 638 -19.39 -5.67 -18.51
N PRO A 639 -19.87 -4.95 -19.54
CA PRO A 639 -19.39 -5.11 -20.91
C PRO A 639 -17.87 -4.97 -20.97
N LEU A 640 -17.22 -5.77 -21.82
CA LEU A 640 -15.77 -5.71 -21.99
C LEU A 640 -15.42 -4.90 -23.22
N GLY A 641 -14.43 -4.02 -23.10
CA GLY A 641 -13.82 -3.40 -24.27
C GLY A 641 -12.99 -4.40 -25.05
N VAL A 642 -13.15 -4.40 -26.37
CA VAL A 642 -12.47 -5.33 -27.29
C VAL A 642 -11.84 -4.57 -28.43
N MET A 643 -10.61 -4.95 -28.73
CA MET A 643 -9.88 -4.54 -29.91
C MET A 643 -9.72 -5.76 -30.82
N SER A 644 -9.98 -5.56 -32.11
CA SER A 644 -9.90 -6.59 -33.14
C SER A 644 -8.94 -6.19 -34.24
N LEU A 645 -7.99 -7.07 -34.57
CA LEU A 645 -7.09 -6.99 -35.71
C LEU A 645 -7.46 -8.02 -36.76
N THR A 646 -7.61 -7.60 -38.02
CA THR A 646 -7.90 -8.50 -39.14
C THR A 646 -6.73 -8.52 -40.11
N ALA A 647 -6.14 -9.70 -40.34
CA ALA A 647 -5.01 -9.92 -41.23
C ALA A 647 -5.35 -9.53 -42.68
N ASP A 648 -4.43 -8.81 -43.33
CA ASP A 648 -4.55 -8.43 -44.74
C ASP A 648 -4.25 -9.60 -45.70
N GLN A 649 -4.06 -9.29 -46.98
CA GLN A 649 -3.75 -10.30 -48.01
C GLN A 649 -2.36 -10.92 -47.86
N THR A 650 -1.44 -10.27 -47.13
CA THR A 650 -0.11 -10.78 -46.81
C THR A 650 -0.09 -11.64 -45.55
N GLY A 651 -1.23 -11.72 -44.84
CA GLY A 651 -1.35 -12.48 -43.60
C GLY A 651 -0.94 -11.72 -42.35
N ASN A 652 -0.77 -10.40 -42.46
CA ASN A 652 -0.30 -9.55 -41.37
C ASN A 652 -1.38 -8.54 -40.94
N ALA A 653 -1.43 -8.26 -39.64
CA ALA A 653 -2.12 -7.10 -39.08
C ALA A 653 -1.30 -6.54 -37.92
N GLU A 654 -1.13 -5.22 -37.88
CA GLU A 654 -0.31 -4.57 -36.86
C GLU A 654 -0.88 -3.20 -36.48
N LEU A 655 -0.92 -2.95 -35.17
CA LEU A 655 -1.23 -1.65 -34.60
C LEU A 655 -0.11 -1.17 -33.69
N ILE A 656 0.11 0.15 -33.71
CA ILE A 656 0.95 0.83 -32.73
C ILE A 656 0.10 1.89 -32.03
N PHE A 657 -0.17 1.67 -30.74
CA PHE A 657 -0.85 2.62 -29.87
C PHE A 657 0.17 3.42 -29.08
N GLN A 658 0.17 4.74 -29.26
CA GLN A 658 0.99 5.70 -28.52
C GLN A 658 0.09 6.45 -27.53
N PRO A 659 0.05 6.03 -26.26
CA PRO A 659 -0.76 6.71 -25.25
C PRO A 659 -0.30 8.16 -25.07
N SER A 660 -1.24 9.08 -24.85
CA SER A 660 -0.91 10.49 -24.55
C SER A 660 -0.15 10.61 -23.22
N GLY A 661 -0.51 9.76 -22.24
CA GLY A 661 0.16 9.61 -20.96
C GLY A 661 -0.23 8.29 -20.30
N LEU A 662 0.76 7.41 -20.09
CA LEU A 662 0.56 6.13 -19.42
C LEU A 662 1.83 5.76 -18.64
N ALA A 663 1.68 5.56 -17.34
CA ALA A 663 2.70 5.02 -16.46
C ALA A 663 2.17 3.77 -15.77
N LEU A 664 3.03 2.77 -15.64
CA LEU A 664 2.75 1.52 -14.94
C LEU A 664 3.52 1.52 -13.63
N TRP A 665 2.80 1.44 -12.52
CA TRP A 665 3.35 1.46 -11.17
C TRP A 665 3.17 0.10 -10.51
N ASN A 666 4.20 -0.41 -9.83
CA ASN A 666 4.15 -1.66 -9.06
C ASN A 666 3.56 -2.86 -9.81
N THR A 667 3.68 -2.89 -11.14
CA THR A 667 3.04 -3.91 -11.97
C THR A 667 3.68 -5.27 -11.72
N SER A 668 2.88 -6.21 -11.19
CA SER A 668 3.29 -7.58 -10.95
C SER A 668 2.74 -8.55 -11.99
N HIS A 669 1.64 -8.19 -12.66
CA HIS A 669 1.02 -9.05 -13.67
C HIS A 669 0.47 -8.27 -14.87
N ILE A 670 0.38 -8.95 -16.00
CA ILE A 670 -0.43 -8.54 -17.15
C ILE A 670 -1.58 -9.53 -17.32
N ALA A 671 -2.81 -9.03 -17.41
CA ALA A 671 -4.00 -9.87 -17.61
C ALA A 671 -4.82 -9.40 -18.81
N PHE A 672 -5.36 -10.35 -19.58
CA PHE A 672 -6.18 -10.08 -20.76
C PHE A 672 -6.96 -11.32 -21.18
N GLN A 673 -7.97 -11.11 -22.04
CA GLN A 673 -8.61 -12.20 -22.76
C GLN A 673 -8.22 -12.12 -24.23
N ILE A 674 -8.03 -13.26 -24.86
CA ILE A 674 -7.59 -13.35 -26.25
C ILE A 674 -8.27 -14.50 -26.99
N ARG A 675 -8.53 -14.31 -28.28
CA ARG A 675 -8.96 -15.39 -29.19
C ARG A 675 -8.57 -15.12 -30.63
N LYS A 676 -8.55 -16.18 -31.45
CA LYS A 676 -8.46 -16.08 -32.90
C LYS A 676 -9.70 -16.65 -33.56
N LEU A 677 -10.11 -16.03 -34.66
CA LEU A 677 -11.26 -16.44 -35.47
C LEU A 677 -10.77 -16.71 -36.90
N ALA A 678 -11.05 -17.92 -37.39
CA ALA A 678 -10.75 -18.30 -38.77
C ALA A 678 -11.61 -17.52 -39.78
N SER A 679 -11.05 -17.26 -40.96
CA SER A 679 -11.82 -16.85 -42.12
C SER A 679 -12.72 -18.01 -42.60
N ALA A 680 -13.96 -17.71 -43.00
CA ALA A 680 -14.92 -18.70 -43.51
C ALA A 680 -14.48 -19.38 -44.83
N ALA A 681 -13.38 -18.95 -45.44
CA ALA A 681 -12.93 -19.43 -46.75
C ALA A 681 -11.49 -19.97 -46.70
N GLY A 682 -11.32 -21.29 -46.58
CA GLY A 682 -10.09 -21.97 -46.98
C GLY A 682 -9.61 -23.11 -46.08
N ARG A 683 -9.21 -24.24 -46.69
CA ARG A 683 -8.67 -25.45 -46.06
C ARG A 683 -7.15 -25.39 -45.75
N PHE A 684 -6.56 -24.21 -45.52
CA PHE A 684 -5.15 -24.01 -45.15
C PHE A 684 -5.04 -23.01 -44.00
N SER A 685 -4.06 -23.01 -43.08
CA SER A 685 -3.37 -24.07 -42.28
C SER A 685 -2.52 -23.40 -41.18
N SER A 686 -2.19 -22.10 -41.31
CA SER A 686 -1.54 -21.31 -40.26
C SER A 686 -2.56 -20.51 -39.45
N THR A 687 -2.48 -20.61 -38.13
CA THR A 687 -3.25 -19.79 -37.18
C THR A 687 -2.63 -18.41 -36.97
N GLY A 688 -1.48 -18.12 -37.59
CA GLY A 688 -0.65 -16.94 -37.33
C GLY A 688 -0.02 -16.95 -35.94
N ALA A 689 0.92 -16.04 -35.70
CA ALA A 689 1.56 -15.80 -34.41
C ALA A 689 1.14 -14.44 -33.83
N VAL A 690 0.88 -14.40 -32.51
CA VAL A 690 0.57 -13.15 -31.79
C VAL A 690 1.81 -12.59 -31.12
N GLU A 691 1.96 -11.28 -31.21
CA GLU A 691 2.97 -10.49 -30.50
C GLU A 691 2.32 -9.25 -29.88
N ILE A 692 2.59 -9.00 -28.60
CA ILE A 692 2.21 -7.78 -27.88
C ILE A 692 3.47 -7.20 -27.24
N ASP A 693 3.92 -6.04 -27.69
CA ASP A 693 5.12 -5.38 -27.15
C ASP A 693 4.76 -4.12 -26.36
N PHE A 694 5.29 -4.05 -25.15
CA PHE A 694 5.36 -2.83 -24.35
C PHE A 694 6.69 -2.13 -24.63
N LEU A 695 6.63 -1.02 -25.37
CA LEU A 695 7.79 -0.19 -25.66
C LEU A 695 7.90 0.89 -24.58
N MET A 696 8.87 0.74 -23.69
CA MET A 696 9.06 1.63 -22.55
C MET A 696 9.86 2.88 -22.94
N LYS A 697 9.64 3.99 -22.24
CA LYS A 697 10.33 5.27 -22.52
C LYS A 697 11.84 5.22 -22.22
N ASN A 698 12.26 4.36 -21.30
CA ASN A 698 13.68 4.12 -20.99
C ASN A 698 14.40 3.24 -22.03
N GLY A 699 13.70 2.83 -23.10
CA GLY A 699 14.24 1.99 -24.18
C GLY A 699 14.08 0.48 -23.94
N ASP A 700 13.53 0.06 -22.80
CA ASP A 700 13.20 -1.34 -22.56
C ASP A 700 12.04 -1.80 -23.45
N THR A 701 12.04 -3.09 -23.77
CA THR A 701 10.93 -3.78 -24.45
C THR A 701 10.56 -5.01 -23.64
N ILE A 702 9.25 -5.19 -23.42
CA ILE A 702 8.67 -6.36 -22.77
C ILE A 702 7.64 -6.95 -23.73
N SER A 703 7.77 -8.22 -24.06
CA SER A 703 6.98 -8.87 -25.11
C SER A 703 6.10 -10.00 -24.57
N ILE A 704 4.93 -10.20 -25.17
CA ILE A 704 4.10 -11.41 -25.01
C ILE A 704 4.03 -12.08 -26.36
N ASN A 705 4.57 -13.29 -26.45
CA ASN A 705 4.71 -14.03 -27.71
C ASN A 705 3.99 -15.38 -27.62
N GLU A 706 3.40 -15.85 -28.71
CA GLU A 706 3.02 -17.26 -28.81
C GLU A 706 4.27 -18.14 -28.94
N ALA A 707 4.34 -19.23 -28.17
CA ALA A 707 5.50 -20.13 -28.04
C ALA A 707 5.99 -20.80 -29.35
N THR A 708 5.38 -20.50 -30.50
CA THR A 708 5.79 -20.94 -31.84
C THR A 708 6.64 -19.92 -32.61
N SER A 709 6.76 -18.69 -32.12
CA SER A 709 7.68 -17.65 -32.66
C SER A 709 9.07 -17.79 -32.02
N PRO A 710 10.15 -17.54 -32.78
CA PRO A 710 11.29 -18.44 -32.85
C PRO A 710 12.02 -18.64 -31.52
N ASN A 711 12.45 -19.90 -31.29
CA ASN A 711 13.59 -20.25 -30.46
C ASN A 711 14.86 -19.58 -31.02
N SER A 712 14.99 -18.26 -30.89
CA SER A 712 16.28 -17.62 -31.07
C SER A 712 17.14 -18.03 -29.88
N ALA A 713 18.39 -18.39 -30.16
CA ALA A 713 19.39 -18.59 -29.10
C ALA A 713 19.74 -17.29 -28.35
N PHE A 714 19.07 -16.17 -28.68
CA PHE A 714 19.27 -14.83 -28.14
C PHE A 714 17.90 -14.19 -27.91
N LEU A 715 17.57 -13.86 -26.67
CA LEU A 715 16.36 -13.12 -26.34
C LEU A 715 16.59 -11.60 -26.49
N PRO A 716 15.89 -10.90 -27.40
CA PRO A 716 16.10 -9.46 -27.65
C PRO A 716 15.40 -8.57 -26.60
N SER A 717 14.41 -9.10 -25.90
CA SER A 717 13.57 -8.43 -24.90
C SER A 717 13.28 -9.36 -23.72
N SER A 718 12.80 -8.80 -22.61
CA SER A 718 12.13 -9.63 -21.60
C SER A 718 10.83 -10.12 -22.20
N GLN A 719 10.48 -11.39 -22.03
CA GLN A 719 9.27 -11.91 -22.67
C GLN A 719 8.52 -12.95 -21.86
N TRP A 720 7.20 -13.00 -22.06
CA TRP A 720 6.37 -14.15 -21.74
C TRP A 720 6.06 -14.96 -22.98
N SER A 721 6.00 -16.27 -22.83
CA SER A 721 5.51 -17.19 -23.87
C SER A 721 4.13 -17.72 -23.49
N ILE A 722 3.12 -17.43 -24.30
CA ILE A 722 1.77 -18.01 -24.16
C ILE A 722 1.61 -19.22 -25.08
N ALA A 723 0.74 -20.16 -24.69
CA ALA A 723 0.45 -21.32 -25.53
C ALA A 723 -0.18 -20.89 -26.88
N PRO A 724 0.07 -21.59 -28.00
CA PRO A 724 -0.54 -21.26 -29.28
C PRO A 724 -2.07 -21.20 -29.20
N LEU A 725 -2.69 -20.20 -29.82
CA LEU A 725 -4.16 -20.07 -29.90
C LEU A 725 -4.73 -20.85 -31.09
N SER A 726 -5.81 -21.59 -30.85
CA SER A 726 -6.66 -22.14 -31.90
C SER A 726 -7.50 -21.04 -32.56
N THR A 727 -8.01 -21.31 -33.77
CA THR A 727 -8.90 -20.42 -34.53
C THR A 727 -10.38 -20.77 -34.39
N ASP A 728 -10.73 -21.51 -33.34
CA ASP A 728 -12.10 -21.97 -33.03
C ASP A 728 -12.99 -20.87 -32.40
N GLY A 729 -12.42 -19.68 -32.16
CA GLY A 729 -13.13 -18.54 -31.58
C GLY A 729 -13.36 -18.60 -30.07
N GLN A 730 -12.76 -19.55 -29.35
CA GLN A 730 -12.85 -19.64 -27.90
C GLN A 730 -11.99 -18.57 -27.23
N TRP A 731 -12.57 -17.90 -26.23
CA TRP A 731 -11.83 -16.97 -25.38
C TRP A 731 -10.92 -17.73 -24.42
N ARG A 732 -9.68 -17.25 -24.31
CA ARG A 732 -8.72 -17.69 -23.29
C ARG A 732 -8.35 -16.51 -22.41
N ASN A 733 -8.34 -16.73 -21.10
CA ASN A 733 -7.85 -15.75 -20.13
C ASN A 733 -6.37 -16.02 -19.87
N GLU A 734 -5.56 -14.97 -19.97
CA GLU A 734 -4.15 -14.97 -19.61
C GLU A 734 -3.94 -14.07 -18.38
N THR A 735 -3.11 -14.53 -17.44
CA THR A 735 -2.64 -13.74 -16.31
C THR A 735 -1.18 -14.11 -16.09
N LEU A 736 -0.29 -13.21 -16.49
CA LEU A 736 1.14 -13.45 -16.65
C LEU A 736 1.90 -12.73 -15.54
N SER A 737 2.63 -13.47 -14.71
CA SER A 737 3.44 -12.90 -13.62
C SER A 737 4.78 -12.38 -14.12
N THR A 738 5.20 -11.20 -13.67
CA THR A 738 6.56 -10.66 -13.94
C THR A 738 7.67 -11.54 -13.37
N THR A 739 7.38 -12.41 -12.40
CA THR A 739 8.35 -13.35 -11.83
C THR A 739 8.61 -14.57 -12.71
N GLU A 740 7.86 -14.71 -13.81
CA GLU A 740 7.98 -15.78 -14.82
C GLU A 740 8.49 -15.28 -16.18
N LEU A 741 8.97 -14.03 -16.26
CA LEU A 741 9.60 -13.50 -17.47
C LEU A 741 10.87 -14.29 -17.82
N ASP A 742 11.01 -14.58 -19.11
CA ASP A 742 12.29 -14.96 -19.69
C ASP A 742 13.10 -13.68 -19.94
N TRP A 743 14.39 -13.70 -19.58
CA TRP A 743 15.25 -12.52 -19.59
C TRP A 743 16.18 -12.49 -20.80
N PRO A 744 16.58 -11.30 -21.31
CA PRO A 744 17.60 -11.20 -22.35
C PRO A 744 18.96 -11.78 -21.93
N ASP A 745 19.66 -12.44 -22.86
CA ASP A 745 20.96 -13.09 -22.64
C ASP A 745 22.02 -12.20 -21.99
N HIS A 746 21.99 -10.89 -22.25
CA HIS A 746 22.98 -9.94 -21.73
C HIS A 746 22.87 -9.69 -20.22
N TYR A 747 21.79 -10.15 -19.57
CA TYR A 747 21.66 -10.16 -18.11
C TYR A 747 22.31 -11.40 -17.48
N PHE A 748 22.60 -12.45 -18.24
CA PHE A 748 23.28 -13.63 -17.73
C PHE A 748 24.80 -13.43 -17.73
N GLY A 749 25.43 -13.55 -16.56
CA GLY A 749 26.90 -13.63 -16.42
C GLY A 749 27.67 -12.29 -16.45
N LYS A 750 27.02 -11.14 -16.57
CA LYS A 750 27.64 -9.82 -16.35
C LYS A 750 26.94 -9.14 -15.18
N GLN A 751 27.70 -8.59 -14.23
CA GLN A 751 27.18 -7.69 -13.19
C GLN A 751 26.72 -6.38 -13.84
N THR A 752 25.60 -6.41 -14.55
CA THR A 752 24.95 -5.20 -15.02
C THR A 752 24.21 -4.63 -13.82
N ASN A 753 24.60 -3.44 -13.35
CA ASN A 753 23.82 -2.68 -12.36
C ASN A 753 22.45 -2.20 -12.90
N ARG A 754 22.06 -2.65 -14.10
CA ARG A 754 20.78 -2.35 -14.74
C ARG A 754 19.77 -3.39 -14.30
N ARG A 755 18.58 -2.92 -13.92
CA ARG A 755 17.43 -3.76 -13.60
C ARG A 755 17.00 -4.62 -14.78
N PRO A 756 16.38 -5.79 -14.53
CA PRO A 756 15.69 -6.52 -15.58
C PRO A 756 14.57 -5.66 -16.23
N PRO A 757 14.35 -5.74 -17.55
CA PRO A 757 13.25 -5.02 -18.19
C PRO A 757 11.90 -5.53 -17.67
N LEU A 758 11.16 -4.66 -17.00
CA LEU A 758 9.86 -4.91 -16.39
C LEU A 758 8.82 -3.94 -16.95
N PRO A 759 7.52 -4.30 -16.97
CA PRO A 759 6.43 -3.40 -17.38
C PRO A 759 6.15 -2.33 -16.30
N ILE A 760 7.17 -1.57 -15.91
CA ILE A 760 7.12 -0.54 -14.87
C ILE A 760 7.77 0.74 -15.41
N GLY A 761 7.10 1.87 -15.18
CA GLY A 761 7.46 3.20 -15.66
C GLY A 761 6.60 3.68 -16.84
N GLN A 762 7.07 4.71 -17.55
CA GLN A 762 6.33 5.33 -18.65
C GLN A 762 6.33 4.44 -19.91
N VAL A 763 5.14 4.22 -20.46
CA VAL A 763 4.93 3.49 -21.72
C VAL A 763 4.97 4.47 -22.87
N ARG A 764 5.89 4.24 -23.81
CA ARG A 764 6.00 5.04 -25.04
C ARG A 764 4.98 4.58 -26.09
N ALA A 765 4.84 3.27 -26.26
CA ALA A 765 3.89 2.68 -27.18
C ALA A 765 3.57 1.22 -26.81
N ILE A 766 2.42 0.76 -27.25
CA ILE A 766 2.02 -0.65 -27.21
C ILE A 766 1.84 -1.10 -28.67
N ARG A 767 2.62 -2.08 -29.09
CA ARG A 767 2.50 -2.71 -30.41
C ARG A 767 1.75 -4.01 -30.27
N ILE A 768 0.78 -4.26 -31.15
CA ILE A 768 0.05 -5.52 -31.19
C ILE A 768 0.06 -6.00 -32.63
N ALA A 769 0.55 -7.21 -32.85
CA ALA A 769 0.70 -7.80 -34.17
C ALA A 769 0.14 -9.23 -34.24
N LEU A 770 -0.42 -9.55 -35.41
CA LEU A 770 -0.75 -10.88 -35.87
C LEU A 770 0.02 -11.10 -37.17
N SER A 771 0.97 -12.05 -37.15
CA SER A 771 1.87 -12.32 -38.28
C SER A 771 1.63 -13.73 -38.84
N ASP A 772 1.95 -13.94 -40.12
CA ASP A 772 1.88 -15.24 -40.79
C ASP A 772 0.51 -15.94 -40.70
N ALA A 773 -0.57 -15.18 -40.59
CA ALA A 773 -1.93 -15.70 -40.51
C ALA A 773 -2.55 -15.90 -41.90
N ALA A 774 -3.59 -16.72 -42.01
CA ALA A 774 -4.39 -16.74 -43.23
C ALA A 774 -5.09 -15.38 -43.43
N PRO A 775 -5.27 -14.87 -44.67
CA PRO A 775 -5.98 -13.62 -44.91
C PRO A 775 -7.37 -13.58 -44.28
N ASN A 776 -7.72 -12.45 -43.68
CA ASN A 776 -8.95 -12.22 -42.89
C ASN A 776 -9.05 -13.03 -41.59
N THR A 777 -7.99 -13.70 -41.15
CA THR A 777 -7.92 -14.20 -39.77
C THR A 777 -8.00 -13.02 -38.83
N ARG A 778 -8.79 -13.17 -37.77
CA ARG A 778 -9.00 -12.09 -36.80
C ARG A 778 -8.42 -12.48 -35.45
N LEU A 779 -7.63 -11.58 -34.88
CA LEU A 779 -7.22 -11.59 -33.48
C LEU A 779 -8.13 -10.64 -32.71
N GLU A 780 -8.70 -11.09 -31.61
CA GLU A 780 -9.46 -10.24 -30.69
C GLU A 780 -8.82 -10.28 -29.30
N ILE A 781 -8.58 -9.10 -28.73
CA ILE A 781 -8.05 -8.92 -27.38
C ILE A 781 -9.04 -8.09 -26.59
N ALA A 782 -9.42 -8.57 -25.42
CA ALA A 782 -10.30 -7.87 -24.49
C ALA A 782 -9.58 -7.62 -23.17
N ASN A 783 -9.91 -6.50 -22.52
CA ASN A 783 -9.60 -6.27 -21.12
C ASN A 783 -8.09 -6.35 -20.78
N LEU A 784 -7.22 -5.87 -21.68
CA LEU A 784 -5.78 -5.84 -21.43
C LEU A 784 -5.44 -4.85 -20.32
N ARG A 785 -4.88 -5.34 -19.23
CA ARG A 785 -4.65 -4.61 -17.99
C ARG A 785 -3.29 -4.96 -17.39
N ALA A 786 -2.65 -3.97 -16.81
CA ALA A 786 -1.56 -4.17 -15.87
C ALA A 786 -2.12 -4.21 -14.44
N LEU A 787 -1.75 -5.24 -13.69
CA LEU A 787 -2.24 -5.49 -12.33
C LEU A 787 -1.11 -5.32 -11.33
N ARG A 788 -1.48 -4.89 -10.13
CA ARG A 788 -0.62 -4.83 -8.95
C ARG A 788 -1.41 -5.36 -7.76
N ALA A 789 -0.71 -5.86 -6.74
CA ALA A 789 -1.35 -6.00 -5.44
C ALA A 789 -1.69 -4.60 -4.94
N ASP A 790 -2.96 -4.34 -4.66
CA ASP A 790 -3.39 -3.10 -4.04
C ASP A 790 -3.35 -3.26 -2.53
N PRO A 791 -2.39 -2.62 -1.85
CA PRO A 791 -2.27 -2.80 -0.41
C PRO A 791 -3.35 -2.05 0.38
N ASN A 792 -4.06 -1.13 -0.27
CA ASN A 792 -5.01 -0.21 0.34
C ASN A 792 -6.44 -0.78 0.42
N GLY A 793 -7.16 -0.31 1.44
CA GLY A 793 -8.59 -0.52 1.64
C GLY A 793 -9.44 0.15 0.54
N GLU A 794 -10.73 -0.21 0.49
CA GLU A 794 -11.69 0.33 -0.49
C GLU A 794 -12.80 1.11 0.21
N ALA A 795 -13.48 2.01 -0.49
CA ALA A 795 -14.67 2.66 0.05
C ALA A 795 -15.79 1.65 0.29
N ASP A 796 -16.60 1.87 1.34
CA ASP A 796 -17.73 0.98 1.66
C ASP A 796 -18.74 0.87 0.52
N ASP A 797 -18.87 1.88 -0.34
CA ASP A 797 -19.75 1.85 -1.51
C ASP A 797 -19.04 1.42 -2.81
N GLY A 798 -17.75 1.06 -2.74
CA GLY A 798 -16.90 0.71 -3.90
C GLY A 798 -16.66 1.87 -4.86
N SER A 799 -16.82 3.12 -4.40
CA SER A 799 -16.61 4.29 -5.23
C SER A 799 -15.16 4.76 -5.23
N HIS A 800 -14.73 5.31 -6.36
CA HIS A 800 -13.37 5.81 -6.61
C HIS A 800 -13.27 7.32 -6.46
N VAL A 801 -12.04 7.81 -6.32
CA VAL A 801 -11.72 9.25 -6.35
C VAL A 801 -10.97 9.64 -7.63
N LEU A 802 -11.26 10.85 -8.12
CA LEU A 802 -10.44 11.53 -9.13
C LEU A 802 -9.67 12.66 -8.46
N PHE A 803 -8.37 12.71 -8.67
CA PHE A 803 -7.47 13.75 -8.21
C PHE A 803 -6.47 14.12 -9.33
N GLY A 804 -6.20 15.41 -9.46
CA GLY A 804 -5.29 15.91 -10.49
C GLY A 804 -4.99 17.39 -10.30
N ARG A 805 -4.04 17.89 -11.10
CA ARG A 805 -3.58 19.28 -11.07
C ARG A 805 -3.78 19.96 -12.41
N VAL A 806 -4.28 21.19 -12.40
CA VAL A 806 -4.26 22.07 -13.57
C VAL A 806 -3.04 22.96 -13.51
N THR A 807 -2.22 22.95 -14.55
CA THR A 807 -0.96 23.70 -14.58
C THR A 807 -0.78 24.54 -15.84
N GLU A 808 -0.03 25.62 -15.67
CA GLU A 808 0.60 26.37 -16.74
C GLU A 808 1.93 25.68 -17.11
N ASN A 809 1.99 25.15 -18.33
CA ASN A 809 3.17 24.48 -18.90
C ASN A 809 3.73 23.32 -18.05
N GLY A 810 2.88 22.61 -17.30
CA GLY A 810 3.30 21.48 -16.46
C GLY A 810 3.99 21.88 -15.15
N ARG A 811 4.08 23.18 -14.82
CA ARG A 811 4.84 23.65 -13.64
C ARG A 811 3.96 24.37 -12.63
N LYS A 812 3.43 25.52 -13.01
CA LYS A 812 2.73 26.41 -12.07
C LYS A 812 1.26 26.02 -11.96
N GLY A 813 0.78 25.72 -10.76
CA GLY A 813 -0.63 25.47 -10.51
C GLY A 813 -1.54 26.65 -10.87
N LEU A 814 -2.70 26.37 -11.47
CA LEU A 814 -3.72 27.36 -11.82
C LEU A 814 -4.92 27.25 -10.87
N ALA A 815 -5.11 28.27 -10.04
CA ALA A 815 -6.19 28.31 -9.05
C ALA A 815 -7.54 28.78 -9.62
N GLY A 816 -8.65 28.31 -9.03
CA GLY A 816 -9.99 28.75 -9.39
C GLY A 816 -10.48 28.23 -10.75
N ILE A 817 -9.79 27.27 -11.36
CA ILE A 817 -10.16 26.67 -12.64
C ILE A 817 -11.34 25.71 -12.40
N LYS A 818 -12.39 25.89 -13.19
CA LYS A 818 -13.59 25.04 -13.14
C LYS A 818 -13.31 23.73 -13.87
N ILE A 819 -13.55 22.64 -13.17
CA ILE A 819 -13.48 21.27 -13.69
C ILE A 819 -14.89 20.75 -13.86
N LYS A 820 -15.17 20.15 -15.02
CA LYS A 820 -16.41 19.42 -15.29
C LYS A 820 -16.06 17.98 -15.65
N ALA A 821 -16.68 17.02 -14.98
CA ALA A 821 -16.62 15.61 -15.34
C ALA A 821 -18.00 15.18 -15.82
N ALA A 822 -18.15 14.94 -17.13
CA ALA A 822 -19.36 14.34 -17.67
C ALA A 822 -19.25 12.82 -17.52
N THR A 823 -20.21 12.21 -16.85
CA THR A 823 -20.28 10.76 -16.60
C THR A 823 -21.46 10.16 -17.37
N GLN A 824 -21.44 8.84 -17.61
CA GLN A 824 -22.56 8.14 -18.24
C GLN A 824 -23.73 7.91 -17.28
N LYS A 825 -23.47 7.62 -15.99
CA LYS A 825 -24.52 7.27 -15.02
C LYS A 825 -24.83 8.37 -14.00
N GLN A 826 -23.82 9.12 -13.55
CA GLN A 826 -23.95 10.08 -12.44
C GLN A 826 -24.23 11.53 -12.90
N GLY A 827 -24.37 11.76 -14.20
CA GLY A 827 -24.54 13.11 -14.78
C GLY A 827 -23.25 13.92 -14.80
N THR A 828 -23.35 15.24 -14.66
CA THR A 828 -22.19 16.14 -14.66
C THR A 828 -21.76 16.50 -13.25
N LEU A 829 -20.54 16.11 -12.88
CA LEU A 829 -19.90 16.48 -11.63
C LEU A 829 -19.01 17.70 -11.83
N LYS A 830 -18.81 18.49 -10.77
CA LYS A 830 -18.08 19.77 -10.83
C LYS A 830 -17.08 19.86 -9.68
N ALA A 831 -15.90 20.39 -9.98
CA ALA A 831 -14.90 20.78 -8.98
C ALA A 831 -14.26 22.12 -9.37
N VAL A 832 -13.51 22.69 -8.44
CA VAL A 832 -12.72 23.91 -8.67
C VAL A 832 -11.33 23.66 -8.12
N THR A 833 -10.30 24.08 -8.86
CA THR A 833 -8.93 23.94 -8.39
C THR A 833 -8.65 24.85 -7.19
N ASP A 834 -7.90 24.33 -6.23
CA ASP A 834 -7.41 25.09 -5.08
C ASP A 834 -6.28 26.05 -5.46
N GLN A 835 -5.66 26.70 -4.47
CA GLN A 835 -4.58 27.67 -4.69
C GLN A 835 -3.34 27.09 -5.38
N ASP A 836 -3.11 25.77 -5.28
CA ASP A 836 -1.95 25.08 -5.85
C ASP A 836 -2.30 24.37 -7.18
N GLY A 837 -3.54 24.55 -7.66
CA GLY A 837 -4.05 24.00 -8.91
C GLY A 837 -4.68 22.63 -8.80
N TYR A 838 -4.85 22.07 -7.59
CA TYR A 838 -5.37 20.71 -7.41
C TYR A 838 -6.89 20.66 -7.31
N PHE A 839 -7.50 19.60 -7.83
CA PHE A 839 -8.92 19.31 -7.69
C PHE A 839 -9.14 17.87 -7.21
N THR A 840 -10.28 17.64 -6.56
CA THR A 840 -10.74 16.30 -6.14
C THR A 840 -12.21 16.15 -6.52
N ILE A 841 -12.58 15.01 -7.11
CA ILE A 841 -13.97 14.59 -7.33
C ILE A 841 -14.14 13.22 -6.67
N PRO A 842 -14.77 13.13 -5.48
CA PRO A 842 -14.98 11.85 -4.81
C PRO A 842 -16.23 11.12 -5.35
N ASN A 843 -16.42 9.90 -4.87
CA ASN A 843 -17.64 9.09 -5.06
C ASN A 843 -17.97 8.78 -6.54
N ILE A 844 -16.96 8.48 -7.35
CA ILE A 844 -17.15 8.03 -8.73
C ILE A 844 -17.49 6.54 -8.73
N ALA A 845 -18.54 6.16 -9.44
CA ALA A 845 -18.92 4.75 -9.52
C ALA A 845 -17.84 3.90 -10.23
N ASP A 846 -17.67 2.65 -9.77
CA ASP A 846 -16.81 1.69 -10.47
C ASP A 846 -17.25 1.44 -11.93
N GLY A 847 -16.27 1.44 -12.83
CA GLY A 847 -16.47 1.33 -14.26
C GLY A 847 -17.20 2.53 -14.89
N GLU A 848 -17.22 3.69 -14.25
CA GLU A 848 -17.77 4.91 -14.87
C GLU A 848 -16.87 5.37 -16.03
N ILE A 849 -17.46 5.69 -17.19
CA ILE A 849 -16.73 6.33 -18.28
C ILE A 849 -16.90 7.84 -18.14
N ILE A 850 -15.80 8.53 -17.91
CA ILE A 850 -15.79 9.97 -17.65
C ILE A 850 -15.15 10.72 -18.81
N SER A 851 -15.67 11.92 -19.11
CA SER A 851 -14.95 12.94 -19.87
C SER A 851 -14.68 14.13 -18.97
N LEU A 852 -13.40 14.31 -18.63
CA LEU A 852 -12.94 15.37 -17.74
C LEU A 852 -12.45 16.56 -18.56
N LYS A 853 -12.96 17.76 -18.27
CA LYS A 853 -12.58 18.99 -18.97
C LYS A 853 -12.32 20.13 -17.96
N ALA A 854 -11.22 20.84 -18.14
CA ALA A 854 -10.94 22.12 -17.49
C ALA A 854 -11.18 23.28 -18.47
N GLN A 855 -11.74 24.38 -17.98
CA GLN A 855 -11.90 25.60 -18.78
C GLN A 855 -10.79 26.60 -18.46
N ILE A 856 -9.84 26.77 -19.39
CA ILE A 856 -8.65 27.63 -19.24
C ILE A 856 -8.67 28.68 -20.35
N ASP A 857 -8.81 29.96 -19.98
CA ASP A 857 -8.88 31.08 -20.93
C ASP A 857 -9.92 30.87 -22.05
N GLY A 858 -11.06 30.28 -21.70
CA GLY A 858 -12.14 29.96 -22.66
C GLY A 858 -11.91 28.71 -23.51
N ARG A 859 -10.74 28.06 -23.41
CA ARG A 859 -10.43 26.77 -24.05
C ARG A 859 -10.81 25.61 -23.15
N LEU A 860 -11.24 24.50 -23.75
CA LEU A 860 -11.47 23.24 -23.05
C LEU A 860 -10.22 22.36 -23.16
N CYS A 861 -9.72 21.89 -22.02
CA CYS A 861 -8.51 21.09 -21.93
C CYS A 861 -8.83 19.78 -21.20
N ALA A 862 -8.29 18.67 -21.69
CA ALA A 862 -8.45 17.34 -21.10
C ALA A 862 -7.20 16.93 -20.30
N PRO A 863 -7.27 15.84 -19.51
CA PRO A 863 -6.09 15.25 -18.88
C PRO A 863 -5.09 14.67 -19.88
N GLU A 864 -3.81 14.63 -19.50
CA GLU A 864 -2.74 14.01 -20.28
C GLU A 864 -3.01 12.53 -20.60
N ARG A 865 -3.76 11.83 -19.74
CA ARG A 865 -4.13 10.43 -19.93
C ARG A 865 -5.16 10.20 -21.05
N GLY A 866 -5.83 11.26 -21.52
CA GLY A 866 -6.83 11.18 -22.58
C GLY A 866 -8.09 11.99 -22.30
N ARG A 867 -8.94 12.08 -23.33
CA ARG A 867 -10.23 12.81 -23.30
C ARG A 867 -11.31 12.07 -22.52
N ARG A 868 -11.21 10.75 -22.50
CA ARG A 868 -12.12 9.85 -21.80
C ARG A 868 -11.33 8.76 -21.10
N ILE A 869 -11.82 8.35 -19.94
CA ILE A 869 -11.19 7.35 -19.09
C ILE A 869 -12.30 6.46 -18.52
N GLU A 870 -12.07 5.15 -18.47
CA GLU A 870 -12.87 4.24 -17.66
C GLU A 870 -12.25 4.18 -16.26
N VAL A 871 -13.02 4.53 -15.24
CA VAL A 871 -12.55 4.60 -13.85
C VAL A 871 -12.71 3.23 -13.22
N LEU A 872 -11.60 2.48 -13.12
CA LEU A 872 -11.53 1.15 -12.51
C LEU A 872 -10.69 1.13 -11.22
N LYS A 873 -10.14 2.29 -10.85
CA LYS A 873 -9.34 2.50 -9.64
C LYS A 873 -9.40 3.96 -9.25
N ASN A 874 -8.91 4.29 -8.06
CA ASN A 874 -8.62 5.66 -7.67
C ASN A 874 -7.60 6.30 -8.63
N GLU A 875 -7.97 7.43 -9.26
CA GLU A 875 -7.15 8.10 -10.26
C GLU A 875 -6.56 9.40 -9.73
N ALA A 876 -5.27 9.38 -9.35
CA ALA A 876 -4.60 10.50 -8.67
C ALA A 876 -3.60 11.29 -9.54
N GLU A 877 -3.51 10.97 -10.83
CA GLU A 877 -2.56 11.60 -11.77
C GLU A 877 -3.29 12.17 -13.01
N LEU A 878 -4.49 12.74 -12.81
CA LEU A 878 -5.30 13.33 -13.89
C LEU A 878 -4.91 14.79 -14.17
N ASP A 879 -3.64 15.01 -14.48
CA ASP A 879 -3.09 16.34 -14.70
C ASP A 879 -3.51 16.93 -16.05
N ILE A 880 -3.80 18.25 -16.03
CA ILE A 880 -4.25 19.02 -17.18
C ILE A 880 -3.29 20.17 -17.41
N ARG A 881 -2.75 20.26 -18.62
CA ARG A 881 -1.76 21.26 -19.02
C ARG A 881 -2.34 22.29 -19.98
N SER A 882 -2.17 23.57 -19.66
CA SER A 882 -2.70 24.69 -20.47
C SER A 882 -2.07 24.81 -21.87
N ASP A 883 -0.87 24.28 -22.06
CA ASP A 883 -0.13 24.27 -23.34
C ASP A 883 -0.54 23.10 -24.25
N LEU A 884 -1.16 22.06 -23.71
CA LEU A 884 -1.56 20.87 -24.46
C LEU A 884 -3.04 20.87 -24.90
N CYS A 885 -3.79 21.93 -24.59
CA CYS A 885 -5.23 22.00 -24.89
C CYS A 885 -5.56 21.77 -26.38
N HIS A 886 -4.72 22.26 -27.31
CA HIS A 886 -4.97 22.15 -28.75
C HIS A 886 -4.63 20.76 -29.32
N GLN A 887 -3.66 20.06 -28.73
CA GLN A 887 -3.27 18.72 -29.18
C GLN A 887 -4.35 17.69 -28.84
N MET A 888 -5.14 17.96 -27.80
CA MET A 888 -6.19 17.08 -27.31
C MET A 888 -7.59 17.46 -27.79
N VAL A 889 -7.75 18.40 -28.72
CA VAL A 889 -9.05 18.72 -29.33
C VAL A 889 -8.91 18.69 -30.86
N SER A 890 -9.04 17.50 -31.45
CA SER A 890 -9.14 17.32 -32.90
C SER A 890 -10.57 17.62 -33.36
N SER A 891 -10.71 18.21 -34.55
CA SER A 891 -11.90 18.86 -35.14
C SER A 891 -13.12 17.97 -35.45
N THR A 892 -13.21 16.77 -34.86
CA THR A 892 -14.35 15.85 -35.00
C THR A 892 -15.08 15.68 -33.67
N GLU A 893 -15.49 16.78 -33.04
CA GLU A 893 -16.56 16.73 -32.02
C GLU A 893 -17.90 16.50 -32.73
N THR A 894 -18.28 15.24 -32.91
CA THR A 894 -19.62 14.84 -33.36
C THR A 894 -20.66 15.13 -32.28
N LEU A 895 -21.60 16.04 -32.60
CA LEU A 895 -23.04 16.21 -32.23
C LEU A 895 -23.61 15.76 -30.86
N LEU A 896 -22.96 14.93 -30.06
CA LEU A 896 -23.38 14.52 -28.71
C LEU A 896 -23.02 15.57 -27.64
N ASP A 897 -21.95 16.34 -27.83
CA ASP A 897 -21.51 17.37 -26.86
C ASP A 897 -22.21 18.73 -27.03
N GLN A 898 -22.95 18.95 -28.13
CA GLN A 898 -23.65 20.21 -28.38
C GLN A 898 -25.00 20.35 -27.65
N ASN A 899 -25.57 19.26 -27.13
CA ASN A 899 -26.84 19.30 -26.38
C ASN A 899 -26.65 19.52 -24.86
N VAL A 900 -25.43 19.84 -24.40
CA VAL A 900 -25.11 20.13 -22.98
C VAL A 900 -24.60 21.57 -22.80
N VAL A 901 -24.78 22.42 -23.82
CA VAL A 901 -24.55 23.86 -23.73
C VAL A 901 -25.90 24.59 -23.77
N GLU A 902 -26.65 24.44 -22.66
CA GLU A 902 -27.52 25.48 -22.09
C GLU A 902 -27.52 25.37 -20.57
#